data_AF-A0A1K2DZC0-F1
#
_entry.id   AF-A0A1K2DZC0-F1
#
_cell.length_a   1.000
_cell.length_b   1.000
_cell.length_c   1.000
_cell.angle_alpha   90.00
_cell.angle_beta   90.00
_cell.angle_gamma   90.00
#
_symmetry.space_group_name_H-M   'P 1'
#
loop_
_entity.id
_entity.type
_entity.pdbx_description
1 polymer ?
#
loop_
_entity_poly.entity_id
_entity_poly.type
_entity_poly.pdbx_seq_one_letter_code
_entity_poly.pdbx_strand_id
1 'polypeptide(L)'
;MSTTTRDEILAGEQRAVDHAYDCYTTKLAELSGTSAATASASGKDGIANRADAEARAEAYGGLGDEALVFSRVDAPEDPGGDPRPWYIGRRGVHDASHEPVVLMWTSPLAKKWIETRPENPGEVVLRRQLRCVQQIVESYFDEISLPTPAPVPSAVPEPAAVPEPRQAVDDSAADEMDASPAPERTSAPTPGDVVRRQRRKTLQPDDFLLRELQRSRGGRMRDIVETIRRDQMELVTGSPSDILVVQGGPGTGKSAVGLHRVTWLVNNEHFRAQDILVIGPHQRFLDYVGQVLPTLGTRDVNAVQLDRLWEGEILGTDSPKARLVKSDERMAAVLRRRVESDYRPEALDALTVDPSFEGDEPAIVVTAGSTTLRVPKTEVLALLDRARTGDGPFRERRDRFRGLFVDRLLQELADIAPRRGQAGTIRRDLERNRRVERLVERVWSSPGPREALRSLYDSADLLRDCADGILDEDEQAALLRARAANADADPWTLDDHVCLEELRVLISGDTPPRYGHIVVDEAQDLTPMQARSLRRRCAVGGSMTVLGDLAQATGAHIPTSWDLLGALLSDHGDWSVAQLTTSYRVPAEIMEFVAPLARTIAPALPYPQAVREAGANVVRTVATEPWKLLDDTVAHVARLVDTSDGSTPRSVAVIVPDDSDWLDAISRRIGEDGDVGERNREAVSVLAAAQVKGMEYDHVLVVEPATIADRGPAGLRQLYVALTRSTQSLTVLHTAPLPEALTGSGDAQAPTVPHARPEGGEVGRLPRIGADVRVEVVDRAPGGRFKVKPLSPVIDRPLVLTVRHGSVPPLRGEKLDCWVLANETTQTVLTADQRGRSPVSERMAGRYLAALDVLGELTESDGDVPDARNRLSELQGMANRILRRDQADWVDVLHLFGDPNRERLGVLRDLAATTNRALKEGTFDVDRLAEGLAASDWAGPLAEARRELQERFGATTKPDSGGAVPVVPTQPDQKEEVQMTTADTTAATPAVTTKDGFLRALETAAGTDRACKKHEAVRHALKASLLWADLQPVDSPIVDVSCVTQHGLFLYEALGAGCSAYADLRSGATRLLEINHTLPAAADGLYLVLSEPPAEDWSADTIRDVFRVNVIWRSPAGWGGENADVAFGSSGGE
;
A
#
# COMPACT_ATOMS: atom_id res chain seq x y z
N MET A 1 51.52 -7.08 -39.06
CA MET A 1 51.46 -6.76 -37.62
C MET A 1 50.35 -7.60 -37.01
N SER A 2 50.56 -8.07 -35.78
CA SER A 2 50.03 -9.30 -35.21
C SER A 2 48.50 -9.35 -35.12
N THR A 3 47.93 -10.51 -35.48
CA THR A 3 46.63 -10.95 -34.99
C THR A 3 46.78 -11.29 -33.51
N THR A 4 46.69 -10.27 -32.66
CA THR A 4 46.71 -10.44 -31.20
C THR A 4 45.57 -11.37 -30.81
N THR A 5 45.88 -12.45 -30.10
CA THR A 5 44.87 -13.42 -29.67
C THR A 5 43.99 -12.82 -28.58
N ARG A 6 42.74 -13.28 -28.46
CA ARG A 6 41.78 -12.77 -27.44
C ARG A 6 42.36 -12.85 -26.02
N ASP A 7 43.15 -13.89 -25.74
CA ASP A 7 43.80 -14.11 -24.45
C ASP A 7 44.95 -13.14 -24.19
N GLU A 8 45.71 -12.75 -25.23
CA GLU A 8 46.74 -11.71 -25.12
C GLU A 8 46.14 -10.33 -24.83
N ILE A 9 44.96 -10.03 -25.40
CA ILE A 9 44.21 -8.81 -25.08
C ILE A 9 43.75 -8.84 -23.63
N LEU A 10 43.10 -9.92 -23.18
CA LEU A 10 42.66 -10.06 -21.79
C LEU A 10 43.81 -9.94 -20.80
N ALA A 11 44.95 -10.58 -21.06
CA ALA A 11 46.15 -10.44 -20.21
C ALA A 11 46.72 -9.01 -20.23
N GLY A 12 46.59 -8.29 -21.35
CA GLY A 12 46.94 -6.88 -21.46
C GLY A 12 46.04 -5.99 -20.61
N GLU A 13 44.72 -6.16 -20.71
CA GLU A 13 43.75 -5.43 -19.91
C GLU A 13 43.88 -5.76 -18.41
N GLN A 14 44.09 -7.03 -18.06
CA GLN A 14 44.32 -7.46 -16.67
C GLN A 14 45.50 -6.72 -16.04
N ARG A 15 46.65 -6.62 -16.73
CA ARG A 15 47.81 -5.89 -16.21
C ARG A 15 47.52 -4.40 -15.97
N ALA A 16 46.71 -3.78 -16.84
CA ALA A 16 46.34 -2.39 -16.66
C ALA A 16 45.36 -2.19 -15.50
N VAL A 17 44.40 -3.11 -15.34
CA VAL A 17 43.48 -3.12 -14.19
C VAL A 17 44.23 -3.37 -12.88
N ASP A 18 45.17 -4.32 -12.85
CA ASP A 18 46.04 -4.57 -11.68
C ASP A 18 46.79 -3.29 -11.29
N HIS A 19 47.41 -2.61 -12.27
CA HIS A 19 48.09 -1.34 -12.04
C HIS A 19 47.15 -0.25 -11.49
N ALA A 20 45.92 -0.15 -12.01
CA ALA A 20 44.93 0.78 -11.50
C ALA A 20 44.53 0.47 -10.04
N TYR A 21 44.39 -0.81 -9.68
CA TYR A 21 44.12 -1.24 -8.31
C TYR A 21 45.30 -1.00 -7.36
N ASP A 22 46.54 -1.18 -7.81
CA ASP A 22 47.75 -0.85 -7.05
C ASP A 22 47.81 0.66 -6.73
N CYS A 23 47.54 1.51 -7.73
CA CYS A 23 47.46 2.96 -7.54
C CYS A 23 46.30 3.36 -6.60
N TYR A 24 45.13 2.74 -6.77
CA TYR A 24 43.97 2.98 -5.91
C TYR A 24 44.22 2.60 -4.46
N THR A 25 44.79 1.41 -4.21
CA THR A 25 45.11 0.92 -2.85
C THR A 25 46.21 1.77 -2.20
N THR A 26 47.24 2.16 -2.96
CA THR A 26 48.27 3.09 -2.50
C THR A 26 47.64 4.42 -2.09
N LYS A 27 46.75 4.98 -2.92
CA LYS A 27 46.07 6.24 -2.60
C LYS A 27 45.16 6.13 -1.37
N LEU A 28 44.45 5.02 -1.25
CA LEU A 28 43.61 4.74 -0.09
C LEU A 28 44.48 4.64 1.18
N ALA A 29 45.65 4.00 1.11
CA ALA A 29 46.60 3.91 2.22
C ALA A 29 47.20 5.28 2.60
N GLU A 30 47.46 6.16 1.62
CA GLU A 30 47.86 7.55 1.89
C GLU A 30 46.76 8.33 2.64
N LEU A 31 45.50 8.21 2.18
CA LEU A 31 44.36 8.91 2.76
C LEU A 31 44.03 8.40 4.18
N SER A 32 44.17 7.10 4.42
CA SER A 32 43.92 6.46 5.72
C SER A 32 45.13 6.46 6.66
N GLY A 33 46.31 6.86 6.17
CA GLY A 33 47.58 6.76 6.89
C GLY A 33 47.88 7.92 7.85
N THR A 34 48.81 7.66 8.77
CA THR A 34 49.30 8.53 9.88
C THR A 34 49.90 9.89 9.46
N SER A 35 49.96 10.21 8.16
CA SER A 35 50.52 11.46 7.64
C SER A 35 49.65 12.69 7.96
N ALA A 36 48.33 12.54 8.03
CA ALA A 36 47.43 13.60 8.50
C ALA A 36 47.64 13.94 9.99
N ALA A 37 48.12 12.97 10.77
CA ALA A 37 48.35 13.13 12.22
C ALA A 37 49.66 13.84 12.55
N THR A 38 50.68 13.80 11.69
CA THR A 38 51.98 14.48 11.92
C THR A 38 51.99 15.95 11.50
N ALA A 39 51.03 16.39 10.68
CA ALA A 39 50.92 17.78 10.23
C ALA A 39 50.21 18.73 11.22
N SER A 40 49.66 18.22 12.33
CA SER A 40 48.83 19.00 13.26
C SER A 40 49.59 19.39 14.52
N ALA A 41 49.95 20.68 14.67
CA ALA A 41 50.73 21.20 15.80
C ALA A 41 49.94 21.40 17.12
N SER A 42 48.73 20.83 17.25
CA SER A 42 47.88 20.95 18.45
C SER A 42 46.92 19.76 18.57
N GLY A 43 46.72 19.25 19.79
CA GLY A 43 45.91 18.06 20.07
C GLY A 43 44.41 18.16 19.74
N LYS A 44 43.85 19.38 19.60
CA LYS A 44 42.47 19.57 19.13
C LYS A 44 42.35 19.49 17.61
N ASP A 45 43.31 20.08 16.88
CA ASP A 45 43.35 20.03 15.41
C ASP A 45 43.68 18.61 14.92
N GLY A 46 44.46 17.85 15.69
CA GLY A 46 44.79 16.46 15.35
C GLY A 46 43.61 15.49 15.39
N ILE A 47 42.57 15.74 16.20
CA ILE A 47 41.35 14.91 16.22
C ILE A 47 40.45 15.26 15.04
N ALA A 48 40.27 16.55 14.75
CA ALA A 48 39.48 17.01 13.61
C ALA A 48 40.12 16.60 12.27
N ASN A 49 41.44 16.75 12.13
CA ASN A 49 42.17 16.34 10.93
C ASN A 49 42.21 14.83 10.75
N ARG A 50 42.23 14.05 11.85
CA ARG A 50 42.10 12.59 11.78
C ARG A 50 40.70 12.19 11.31
N ALA A 51 39.66 12.77 11.90
CA ALA A 51 38.29 12.50 11.49
C ALA A 51 38.04 12.90 10.02
N ASP A 52 38.59 14.03 9.57
CA ASP A 52 38.52 14.50 8.19
C ASP A 52 39.34 13.61 7.22
N ALA A 53 40.50 13.12 7.64
CA ALA A 53 41.30 12.16 6.86
C ALA A 53 40.62 10.79 6.74
N GLU A 54 40.08 10.27 7.85
CA GLU A 54 39.30 9.04 7.89
C GLU A 54 38.06 9.16 6.99
N ALA A 55 37.32 10.27 7.08
CA ALA A 55 36.16 10.54 6.22
C ALA A 55 36.54 10.61 4.73
N ARG A 56 37.67 11.24 4.38
CA ARG A 56 38.17 11.28 2.99
C ARG A 56 38.60 9.92 2.48
N ALA A 57 39.26 9.12 3.32
CA ALA A 57 39.64 7.75 2.97
C ALA A 57 38.40 6.88 2.75
N GLU A 58 37.39 7.02 3.61
CA GLU A 58 36.13 6.31 3.47
C GLU A 58 35.39 6.72 2.20
N ALA A 59 35.30 8.02 1.92
CA ALA A 59 34.67 8.56 0.71
C ALA A 59 35.36 8.14 -0.59
N TYR A 60 36.70 8.13 -0.60
CA TYR A 60 37.47 7.62 -1.74
C TYR A 60 37.35 6.09 -1.90
N GLY A 61 37.25 5.38 -0.77
CA GLY A 61 37.05 3.94 -0.69
C GLY A 61 35.64 3.47 -1.07
N GLY A 62 35.24 2.31 -0.52
CA GLY A 62 33.85 1.85 -0.56
C GLY A 62 33.36 1.24 -1.88
N LEU A 63 34.26 0.71 -2.71
CA LEU A 63 33.88 -0.04 -3.92
C LEU A 63 33.21 -1.39 -3.59
N GLY A 64 33.46 -1.97 -2.42
CA GLY A 64 32.90 -3.29 -2.07
C GLY A 64 33.34 -4.36 -3.07
N ASP A 65 32.37 -5.08 -3.63
CA ASP A 65 32.59 -6.09 -4.69
C ASP A 65 32.57 -5.52 -6.11
N GLU A 66 32.32 -4.21 -6.27
CA GLU A 66 32.22 -3.56 -7.58
C GLU A 66 33.61 -3.30 -8.20
N ALA A 67 33.65 -3.30 -9.53
CA ALA A 67 34.87 -3.02 -10.28
C ALA A 67 35.26 -1.54 -10.28
N LEU A 68 36.56 -1.26 -10.13
CA LEU A 68 37.13 0.09 -10.27
C LEU A 68 37.03 0.59 -11.71
N VAL A 69 37.36 -0.27 -12.68
CA VAL A 69 37.43 0.04 -14.12
C VAL A 69 36.43 -0.82 -14.87
N PHE A 70 35.65 -0.19 -15.75
CA PHE A 70 34.64 -0.88 -16.57
C PHE A 70 34.72 -0.57 -18.06
N SER A 71 35.53 0.41 -18.48
CA SER A 71 35.69 0.75 -19.90
C SER A 71 37.10 1.24 -20.20
N ARG A 72 37.53 1.02 -21.44
CA ARG A 72 38.74 1.58 -22.05
C ARG A 72 38.37 2.37 -23.30
N VAL A 73 39.00 3.51 -23.51
CA VAL A 73 38.86 4.37 -24.68
C VAL A 73 40.24 4.73 -25.21
N ASP A 74 40.50 4.52 -26.49
CA ASP A 74 41.71 5.04 -27.14
C ASP A 74 41.35 6.30 -27.91
N ALA A 75 41.79 7.45 -27.40
CA ALA A 75 41.48 8.78 -27.94
C ALA A 75 42.59 9.78 -27.56
N PRO A 76 42.79 10.85 -28.34
CA PRO A 76 43.70 11.93 -27.95
C PRO A 76 43.08 12.74 -26.81
N GLU A 77 43.93 13.29 -25.94
CA GLU A 77 43.49 14.18 -24.85
C GLU A 77 42.94 15.50 -25.40
N ASP A 78 43.71 16.09 -26.33
CA ASP A 78 43.39 17.32 -27.04
C ASP A 78 43.04 17.05 -28.51
N PRO A 79 42.14 17.85 -29.12
CA PRO A 79 41.79 17.70 -30.53
C PRO A 79 42.99 17.72 -31.46
N GLY A 80 43.15 16.67 -32.27
CA GLY A 80 44.24 16.53 -33.25
C GLY A 80 45.57 15.95 -32.71
N GLY A 81 45.63 15.52 -31.45
CA GLY A 81 46.78 14.79 -30.88
C GLY A 81 46.85 13.31 -31.27
N ASP A 82 47.91 12.62 -30.81
CA ASP A 82 48.04 11.16 -30.97
C ASP A 82 47.14 10.41 -29.97
N PRO A 83 46.40 9.37 -30.40
CA PRO A 83 45.52 8.61 -29.52
C PRO A 83 46.32 7.78 -28.52
N ARG A 84 45.89 7.81 -27.25
CA ARG A 84 46.45 6.99 -26.16
C ARG A 84 45.34 6.24 -25.42
N PRO A 85 45.64 5.14 -24.72
CA PRO A 85 44.63 4.40 -23.96
C PRO A 85 44.25 5.15 -22.68
N TRP A 86 42.94 5.27 -22.45
CA TRP A 86 42.32 5.82 -21.25
C TRP A 86 41.41 4.78 -20.63
N TYR A 87 41.52 4.58 -19.31
CA TYR A 87 40.58 3.75 -18.57
C TYR A 87 39.53 4.61 -17.89
N ILE A 88 38.27 4.23 -17.99
CA ILE A 88 37.14 4.91 -17.36
C ILE A 88 36.61 4.03 -16.22
N GLY A 89 36.39 4.64 -15.07
CA GLY A 89 36.03 3.95 -13.85
C GLY A 89 35.18 4.75 -12.87
N ARG A 90 34.85 4.09 -11.75
CA ARG A 90 34.01 4.64 -10.67
C ARG A 90 34.74 5.65 -9.79
N ARG A 91 36.07 5.69 -9.85
CA ARG A 91 36.93 6.62 -9.12
C ARG A 91 37.99 7.19 -10.05
N GLY A 92 38.33 8.45 -9.84
CA GLY A 92 39.53 9.03 -10.43
C GLY A 92 40.77 8.52 -9.71
N VAL A 93 41.68 7.85 -10.42
CA VAL A 93 42.91 7.29 -9.86
C VAL A 93 44.11 7.87 -10.62
N HIS A 94 45.12 8.27 -9.88
CA HIS A 94 46.37 8.81 -10.42
C HIS A 94 47.55 7.95 -9.94
N ASP A 95 48.60 7.92 -10.74
CA ASP A 95 49.85 7.27 -10.35
C ASP A 95 50.69 8.16 -9.42
N ALA A 96 51.90 7.69 -9.05
CA ALA A 96 52.84 8.44 -8.21
C ALA A 96 53.37 9.73 -8.88
N SER A 97 53.23 9.88 -10.19
CA SER A 97 53.63 11.05 -10.97
C SER A 97 52.49 12.06 -11.14
N HIS A 98 51.31 11.79 -10.53
CA HIS A 98 50.06 12.51 -10.72
C HIS A 98 49.47 12.42 -12.14
N GLU A 99 49.86 11.41 -12.91
CA GLU A 99 49.26 11.13 -14.20
C GLU A 99 47.94 10.35 -14.00
N PRO A 100 46.83 10.72 -14.68
CA PRO A 100 45.57 9.99 -14.57
C PRO A 100 45.68 8.57 -15.16
N VAL A 101 45.49 7.56 -14.29
CA VAL A 101 45.44 6.14 -14.66
C VAL A 101 44.00 5.72 -14.96
N VAL A 102 43.05 6.17 -14.12
CA VAL A 102 41.62 5.94 -14.31
C VAL A 102 40.91 7.29 -14.29
N LEU A 103 40.23 7.62 -15.38
CA LEU A 103 39.34 8.75 -15.45
C LEU A 103 38.00 8.41 -14.80
N MET A 104 37.52 9.33 -13.99
CA MET A 104 36.19 9.21 -13.41
C MET A 104 35.13 9.34 -14.51
N TRP A 105 34.14 8.45 -14.50
CA TRP A 105 33.08 8.41 -15.51
C TRP A 105 32.24 9.70 -15.62
N THR A 106 32.18 10.47 -14.54
CA THR A 106 31.50 11.79 -14.49
C THR A 106 32.33 12.93 -15.07
N SER A 107 33.57 12.69 -15.49
CA SER A 107 34.42 13.73 -16.09
C SER A 107 33.90 14.16 -17.47
N PRO A 108 34.08 15.44 -17.88
CA PRO A 108 33.64 15.91 -19.19
C PRO A 108 34.23 15.14 -20.37
N LEU A 109 35.48 14.68 -20.27
CA LEU A 109 36.13 13.85 -21.29
C LEU A 109 35.47 12.46 -21.38
N ALA A 110 35.26 11.80 -20.23
CA ALA A 110 34.58 10.51 -20.20
C ALA A 110 33.15 10.61 -20.78
N LYS A 111 32.40 11.67 -20.44
CA LYS A 111 31.09 11.96 -21.02
C LYS A 111 31.16 12.05 -22.55
N LYS A 112 32.03 12.92 -23.09
CA LYS A 112 32.22 13.09 -24.54
C LYS A 112 32.48 11.75 -25.23
N TRP A 113 33.37 10.94 -24.66
CA TRP A 113 33.72 9.65 -25.23
C TRP A 113 32.63 8.59 -25.08
N ILE A 114 31.83 8.58 -24.01
CA ILE A 114 30.71 7.65 -23.83
C ILE A 114 29.56 7.98 -24.81
N GLU A 115 29.28 9.26 -25.05
CA GLU A 115 28.22 9.72 -25.96
C GLU A 115 28.57 9.53 -27.44
N THR A 116 29.85 9.31 -27.76
CA THR A 116 30.34 9.12 -29.13
C THR A 116 29.70 7.91 -29.80
N ARG A 117 29.27 8.07 -31.06
CA ARG A 117 28.55 7.04 -31.83
C ARG A 117 29.50 6.21 -32.72
N PRO A 118 29.27 4.91 -32.95
CA PRO A 118 30.13 4.09 -33.81
C PRO A 118 30.03 4.52 -35.26
N GLU A 119 28.88 5.08 -35.67
CA GLU A 119 28.68 5.61 -37.03
C GLU A 119 29.40 6.95 -37.23
N ASN A 120 29.76 7.64 -36.13
CA ASN A 120 30.52 8.88 -36.15
C ASN A 120 31.49 8.90 -34.96
N PRO A 121 32.58 8.09 -35.02
CA PRO A 121 33.48 7.87 -33.89
C PRO A 121 34.36 9.08 -33.58
N GLY A 122 34.43 10.06 -34.49
CA GLY A 122 35.25 11.26 -34.32
C GLY A 122 36.71 10.92 -34.06
N GLU A 123 37.19 11.30 -32.88
CA GLU A 123 38.58 11.10 -32.42
C GLU A 123 38.78 9.78 -31.66
N VAL A 124 37.71 9.04 -31.36
CA VAL A 124 37.76 7.77 -30.64
C VAL A 124 38.12 6.65 -31.60
N VAL A 125 39.27 6.03 -31.38
CA VAL A 125 39.81 4.94 -32.23
C VAL A 125 39.30 3.57 -31.77
N LEU A 126 39.21 3.38 -30.45
CA LEU A 126 38.73 2.17 -29.81
C LEU A 126 37.87 2.57 -28.61
N ARG A 127 36.71 1.93 -28.44
CA ARG A 127 35.98 1.92 -27.16
C ARG A 127 35.64 0.49 -26.80
N ARG A 128 36.20 0.03 -25.68
CA ARG A 128 36.10 -1.33 -25.17
C ARG A 128 35.43 -1.31 -23.81
N GLN A 129 34.32 -2.03 -23.66
CA GLN A 129 33.72 -2.33 -22.37
C GLN A 129 34.47 -3.51 -21.75
N LEU A 130 34.83 -3.38 -20.48
CA LEU A 130 35.55 -4.39 -19.70
C LEU A 130 34.60 -4.97 -18.65
N ARG A 131 34.55 -6.30 -18.56
CA ARG A 131 33.88 -6.98 -17.45
C ARG A 131 34.91 -7.31 -16.40
N CYS A 132 34.74 -6.69 -15.25
CA CYS A 132 35.62 -6.88 -14.11
C CYS A 132 34.78 -7.38 -12.92
N VAL A 133 35.28 -8.38 -12.21
CA VAL A 133 34.78 -8.73 -10.87
C VAL A 133 35.88 -8.34 -9.90
N GLN A 134 35.64 -7.26 -9.15
CA GLN A 134 36.70 -6.56 -8.44
C GLN A 134 37.88 -6.27 -9.39
N GLN A 135 39.06 -6.81 -9.10
CA GLN A 135 40.27 -6.63 -9.91
C GLN A 135 40.42 -7.60 -11.09
N ILE A 136 39.54 -8.59 -11.25
CA ILE A 136 39.69 -9.64 -12.27
C ILE A 136 38.91 -9.31 -13.54
N VAL A 137 39.60 -9.21 -14.68
CA VAL A 137 39.00 -9.00 -16.01
C VAL A 137 38.55 -10.35 -16.59
N GLU A 138 37.24 -10.59 -16.58
CA GLU A 138 36.66 -11.84 -17.08
C GLU A 138 36.50 -11.82 -18.61
N SER A 139 36.11 -10.67 -19.18
CA SER A 139 35.84 -10.54 -20.62
C SER A 139 35.84 -9.07 -21.07
N TYR A 140 35.82 -8.85 -22.38
CA TYR A 140 35.67 -7.51 -22.97
C TYR A 140 34.75 -7.53 -24.21
N PHE A 141 34.25 -6.36 -24.59
CA PHE A 141 33.49 -6.12 -25.80
C PHE A 141 33.89 -4.79 -26.46
N ASP A 142 34.18 -4.81 -27.76
CA ASP A 142 34.58 -3.63 -28.52
C ASP A 142 33.35 -3.01 -29.20
N GLU A 143 32.97 -1.81 -28.76
CA GLU A 143 31.80 -1.08 -29.25
C GLU A 143 32.15 -0.14 -30.41
N ILE A 144 33.35 0.44 -30.38
CA ILE A 144 33.95 1.19 -31.49
C ILE A 144 35.31 0.56 -31.77
N SER A 145 35.55 0.18 -33.02
CA SER A 145 36.85 -0.29 -33.48
C SER A 145 37.00 0.07 -34.95
N LEU A 146 38.13 0.66 -35.34
CA LEU A 146 38.40 0.91 -36.76
C LEU A 146 38.48 -0.43 -37.52
N PRO A 147 37.77 -0.58 -38.66
CA PRO A 147 37.83 -1.82 -39.42
C PRO A 147 39.27 -2.04 -39.92
N THR A 148 39.88 -3.16 -39.52
CA THR A 148 41.06 -3.70 -40.19
C THR A 148 40.73 -3.83 -41.67
N PRO A 149 41.52 -3.25 -42.61
CA PRO A 149 41.26 -3.45 -44.03
C PRO A 149 41.30 -4.96 -44.29
N ALA A 150 40.17 -5.50 -44.76
CA ALA A 150 40.07 -6.91 -45.12
C ALA A 150 41.19 -7.23 -46.13
N PRO A 151 41.85 -8.38 -46.01
CA PRO A 151 42.84 -8.78 -46.99
C PRO A 151 42.16 -8.80 -48.37
N VAL A 152 42.71 -8.01 -49.29
CA VAL A 152 42.27 -7.98 -50.69
C VAL A 152 42.28 -9.42 -51.18
N PRO A 153 41.16 -9.98 -51.68
CA PRO A 153 41.18 -11.32 -52.25
C PRO A 153 42.17 -11.31 -53.41
N SER A 154 43.17 -12.19 -53.31
CA SER A 154 44.20 -12.37 -54.31
C SER A 154 43.59 -12.63 -55.69
N ALA A 155 44.19 -12.00 -56.69
CA ALA A 155 43.78 -11.97 -58.08
C ALA A 155 43.24 -13.31 -58.61
N VAL A 156 42.01 -13.26 -59.12
CA VAL A 156 41.48 -14.21 -60.09
C VAL A 156 42.30 -14.06 -61.38
N PRO A 157 42.82 -15.15 -61.99
CA PRO A 157 43.36 -15.06 -63.34
C PRO A 157 42.22 -14.84 -64.35
N GLU A 158 42.49 -13.97 -65.32
CA GLU A 158 41.61 -13.55 -66.41
C GLU A 158 41.06 -14.69 -67.30
N PRO A 159 39.97 -14.42 -68.05
CA PRO A 159 39.12 -15.43 -68.66
C PRO A 159 39.57 -15.87 -70.05
N ALA A 160 39.42 -17.15 -70.37
CA ALA A 160 39.47 -17.66 -71.73
C ALA A 160 38.04 -17.88 -72.27
N ALA A 161 37.69 -17.04 -73.25
CA ALA A 161 36.73 -17.15 -74.36
C ALA A 161 35.54 -18.13 -74.29
N VAL A 162 34.37 -17.52 -74.49
CA VAL A 162 33.04 -18.06 -74.83
C VAL A 162 33.07 -18.87 -76.15
N PRO A 163 32.22 -19.90 -76.29
CA PRO A 163 31.11 -19.79 -77.23
C PRO A 163 29.77 -20.31 -76.69
N GLU A 164 28.73 -19.49 -76.84
CA GLU A 164 27.30 -19.87 -76.88
C GLU A 164 26.95 -20.50 -78.27
N PRO A 165 25.69 -20.89 -78.57
CA PRO A 165 24.71 -21.67 -77.80
C PRO A 165 24.11 -22.80 -78.67
N ARG A 166 23.52 -23.85 -78.07
CA ARG A 166 22.46 -24.63 -78.76
C ARG A 166 21.34 -25.05 -77.81
N GLN A 167 20.13 -24.75 -78.26
CA GLN A 167 18.84 -24.95 -77.62
C GLN A 167 18.34 -26.41 -77.72
N ALA A 168 17.56 -26.77 -76.69
CA ALA A 168 16.33 -27.60 -76.65
C ALA A 168 16.25 -28.89 -77.46
N VAL A 169 15.82 -30.00 -76.81
CA VAL A 169 14.56 -30.74 -77.07
C VAL A 169 14.23 -31.64 -75.85
N ASP A 170 12.93 -31.73 -75.54
CA ASP A 170 12.17 -32.70 -74.73
C ASP A 170 12.70 -34.15 -74.69
N ASP A 171 12.54 -34.85 -73.55
CA ASP A 171 11.42 -35.81 -73.40
C ASP A 171 11.34 -36.45 -72.01
N SER A 172 10.10 -36.79 -71.67
CA SER A 172 9.56 -37.42 -70.46
C SER A 172 10.12 -38.82 -70.09
N ALA A 173 10.13 -39.16 -68.80
CA ALA A 173 9.52 -40.39 -68.25
C ALA A 173 9.66 -40.46 -66.72
N ALA A 174 8.64 -41.03 -66.09
CA ALA A 174 8.43 -41.21 -64.65
C ALA A 174 9.34 -42.30 -64.03
N ASP A 175 9.64 -42.17 -62.72
CA ASP A 175 9.40 -43.27 -61.77
C ASP A 175 9.41 -42.80 -60.30
N GLU A 176 8.62 -43.49 -59.49
CA GLU A 176 8.24 -43.19 -58.11
C GLU A 176 9.27 -43.61 -57.04
N MET A 177 9.15 -42.98 -55.86
CA MET A 177 9.48 -43.45 -54.50
C MET A 177 10.96 -43.63 -54.09
N ASP A 178 11.46 -42.73 -53.21
CA ASP A 178 11.66 -43.08 -51.79
C ASP A 178 11.77 -41.81 -50.91
N ALA A 179 11.23 -41.90 -49.69
CA ALA A 179 10.93 -40.78 -48.80
C ALA A 179 11.95 -40.66 -47.65
N SER A 180 12.52 -39.45 -47.48
CA SER A 180 12.98 -38.89 -46.18
C SER A 180 13.23 -37.38 -46.34
N PRO A 181 12.80 -36.52 -45.39
CA PRO A 181 12.72 -35.07 -45.62
C PRO A 181 14.09 -34.38 -45.49
N ALA A 182 14.41 -33.57 -46.50
CA ALA A 182 15.49 -32.59 -46.48
C ALA A 182 15.05 -31.32 -45.68
N PRO A 183 15.98 -30.55 -45.10
CA PRO A 183 15.65 -29.36 -44.32
C PRO A 183 14.97 -28.31 -45.19
N GLU A 184 13.91 -27.70 -44.65
CA GLU A 184 13.16 -26.62 -45.29
C GLU A 184 14.10 -25.51 -45.76
N ARG A 185 14.13 -25.28 -47.08
CA ARG A 185 14.73 -24.08 -47.66
C ARG A 185 13.85 -22.90 -47.26
N THR A 186 14.34 -22.09 -46.34
CA THR A 186 13.77 -20.78 -46.01
C THR A 186 13.67 -19.94 -47.27
N SER A 187 12.49 -19.37 -47.53
CA SER A 187 12.27 -18.42 -48.63
C SER A 187 13.22 -17.23 -48.50
N ALA A 188 13.70 -16.72 -49.63
CA ALA A 188 14.54 -15.53 -49.65
C ALA A 188 13.75 -14.35 -49.04
N PRO A 189 14.34 -13.59 -48.11
CA PRO A 189 13.63 -12.51 -47.42
C PRO A 189 13.17 -11.45 -48.42
N THR A 190 11.90 -11.07 -48.33
CA THR A 190 11.32 -9.97 -49.11
C THR A 190 12.02 -8.65 -48.75
N PRO A 191 12.05 -7.61 -49.59
CA PRO A 191 12.63 -6.31 -49.23
C PRO A 191 12.07 -5.73 -47.92
N GLY A 192 10.79 -6.02 -47.61
CA GLY A 192 10.18 -5.73 -46.31
C GLY A 192 10.82 -6.50 -45.14
N ASP A 193 11.18 -7.77 -45.32
CA ASP A 193 11.91 -8.57 -44.33
C ASP A 193 13.38 -8.16 -44.20
N VAL A 194 13.99 -7.64 -45.27
CA VAL A 194 15.33 -7.06 -45.22
C VAL A 194 15.32 -5.76 -44.42
N VAL A 195 14.31 -4.89 -44.60
CA VAL A 195 14.12 -3.67 -43.79
C VAL A 195 13.75 -4.03 -42.35
N ARG A 196 12.90 -5.04 -42.12
CA ARG A 196 12.58 -5.56 -40.77
C ARG A 196 13.79 -6.17 -40.10
N ARG A 197 14.60 -6.97 -40.81
CA ARG A 197 15.86 -7.56 -40.32
C ARG A 197 16.92 -6.49 -40.09
N GLN A 198 17.02 -5.46 -40.93
CA GLN A 198 17.94 -4.34 -40.72
C GLN A 198 17.55 -3.52 -39.49
N ARG A 199 16.25 -3.20 -39.30
CA ARG A 199 15.77 -2.56 -38.06
C ARG A 199 15.98 -3.42 -36.81
N ARG A 200 15.80 -4.75 -36.93
CA ARG A 200 16.02 -5.72 -35.83
C ARG A 200 17.50 -5.91 -35.51
N LYS A 201 18.40 -5.74 -36.50
CA LYS A 201 19.86 -5.79 -36.32
C LYS A 201 20.41 -4.59 -35.53
N THR A 202 19.74 -3.45 -35.58
CA THR A 202 20.14 -2.22 -34.85
C THR A 202 19.66 -2.20 -33.39
N LEU A 203 18.77 -3.12 -32.99
CA LEU A 203 18.13 -3.17 -31.67
C LEU A 203 18.51 -4.38 -30.82
N GLN A 204 19.29 -5.35 -31.35
CA GLN A 204 19.74 -6.47 -30.53
C GLN A 204 20.81 -5.97 -29.54
N PRO A 205 20.62 -6.21 -28.23
CA PRO A 205 21.58 -5.82 -27.21
C PRO A 205 22.82 -6.70 -27.36
N ASP A 206 24.00 -6.10 -27.18
CA ASP A 206 25.27 -6.82 -27.27
C ASP A 206 25.29 -8.03 -26.31
N ASP A 207 25.85 -9.17 -26.73
CA ASP A 207 25.94 -10.43 -25.95
C ASP A 207 26.56 -10.20 -24.56
N PHE A 208 27.45 -9.20 -24.45
CA PHE A 208 28.00 -8.71 -23.18
C PHE A 208 26.94 -8.18 -22.21
N LEU A 209 26.07 -7.27 -22.67
CA LEU A 209 24.99 -6.68 -21.88
C LEU A 209 23.99 -7.76 -21.45
N LEU A 210 23.67 -8.69 -22.35
CA LEU A 210 22.77 -9.81 -22.07
C LEU A 210 23.28 -10.72 -20.95
N ARG A 211 24.58 -11.04 -20.95
CA ARG A 211 25.20 -11.87 -19.90
C ARG A 211 25.22 -11.19 -18.54
N GLU A 212 25.41 -9.86 -18.50
CA GLU A 212 25.39 -9.14 -17.22
C GLU A 212 23.98 -9.06 -16.63
N LEU A 213 22.97 -8.87 -17.49
CA LEU A 213 21.56 -8.91 -17.09
C LEU A 213 21.08 -10.33 -16.67
N GLN A 214 21.80 -11.39 -17.03
CA GLN A 214 21.46 -12.79 -16.72
C GLN A 214 22.02 -13.32 -15.39
N ARG A 215 22.91 -12.58 -14.71
CA ARG A 215 23.47 -12.99 -13.41
C ARG A 215 22.38 -13.08 -12.32
N SER A 216 22.58 -13.97 -11.34
CA SER A 216 21.67 -14.11 -10.22
C SER A 216 21.75 -12.87 -9.34
N ARG A 217 20.57 -12.42 -8.90
CA ARG A 217 20.44 -11.31 -7.97
C ARG A 217 20.43 -11.91 -6.57
N GLY A 218 21.59 -11.91 -5.91
CA GLY A 218 21.71 -12.29 -4.50
C GLY A 218 20.95 -11.31 -3.62
N GLY A 219 19.62 -11.46 -3.52
CA GLY A 219 18.72 -10.67 -2.66
C GLY A 219 18.73 -9.14 -2.88
N ARG A 220 19.48 -8.61 -3.85
CA ARG A 220 19.77 -7.17 -4.02
C ARG A 220 19.68 -6.78 -5.49
N MET A 221 19.17 -5.57 -5.75
CA MET A 221 19.24 -4.94 -7.07
C MET A 221 20.69 -4.50 -7.34
N ARG A 222 21.28 -4.85 -8.49
CA ARG A 222 22.64 -4.40 -8.86
C ARG A 222 22.61 -3.08 -9.62
N ASP A 223 23.71 -2.34 -9.52
CA ASP A 223 23.96 -1.08 -10.21
C ASP A 223 24.10 -1.27 -11.74
N ILE A 224 23.84 -0.22 -12.50
CA ILE A 224 23.81 -0.22 -13.97
C ILE A 224 25.03 0.43 -14.62
N VAL A 225 26.05 0.93 -13.91
CA VAL A 225 27.18 1.69 -14.53
C VAL A 225 27.73 0.98 -15.75
N GLU A 226 27.94 -0.33 -15.64
CA GLU A 226 28.48 -1.20 -16.70
C GLU A 226 27.54 -1.36 -17.91
N THR A 227 26.32 -0.81 -17.83
CA THR A 227 25.22 -0.98 -18.76
C THR A 227 24.50 0.32 -19.14
N ILE A 228 24.95 1.50 -18.66
CA ILE A 228 24.33 2.79 -19.01
C ILE A 228 24.50 3.02 -20.51
N ARG A 229 23.37 3.03 -21.20
CA ARG A 229 23.32 3.33 -22.63
C ARG A 229 23.27 4.84 -22.84
N ARG A 230 23.60 5.28 -24.05
CA ARG A 230 23.78 6.71 -24.38
C ARG A 230 22.52 7.54 -24.18
N ASP A 231 21.36 6.98 -24.49
CA ASP A 231 20.03 7.55 -24.26
C ASP A 231 19.76 7.83 -22.78
N GLN A 232 20.32 7.00 -21.88
CA GLN A 232 20.27 7.23 -20.44
C GLN A 232 21.31 8.26 -19.98
N MET A 233 22.50 8.29 -20.60
CA MET A 233 23.58 9.23 -20.24
C MET A 233 23.21 10.70 -20.48
N GLU A 234 22.45 10.99 -21.54
CA GLU A 234 21.94 12.35 -21.79
C GLU A 234 21.04 12.84 -20.63
N LEU A 235 20.20 11.95 -20.09
CA LEU A 235 19.34 12.25 -18.93
C LEU A 235 20.15 12.40 -17.63
N VAL A 236 21.20 11.59 -17.46
CA VAL A 236 22.10 11.67 -16.31
C VAL A 236 22.83 13.02 -16.29
N THR A 237 23.30 13.49 -17.44
CA THR A 237 24.23 14.63 -17.54
C THR A 237 23.60 15.95 -17.98
N GLY A 238 22.26 16.02 -18.03
CA GLY A 238 21.52 17.24 -18.36
C GLY A 238 21.59 18.32 -17.25
N SER A 239 21.34 19.59 -17.62
CA SER A 239 21.34 20.74 -16.70
C SER A 239 20.44 20.53 -15.47
N PRO A 240 20.82 21.04 -14.28
CA PRO A 240 19.99 21.04 -13.07
C PRO A 240 19.01 22.20 -12.99
N SER A 241 18.72 22.96 -14.06
CA SER A 241 17.86 24.15 -13.97
C SER A 241 16.36 23.84 -13.96
N ASP A 242 15.96 22.61 -14.32
CA ASP A 242 14.58 22.31 -14.69
C ASP A 242 14.04 21.11 -13.88
N ILE A 243 12.71 21.01 -13.79
CA ILE A 243 12.05 19.78 -13.33
C ILE A 243 12.01 18.81 -14.49
N LEU A 244 12.79 17.74 -14.37
CA LEU A 244 12.88 16.68 -15.36
C LEU A 244 12.02 15.51 -14.92
N VAL A 245 10.96 15.24 -15.66
CA VAL A 245 10.15 14.02 -15.51
C VAL A 245 10.70 12.95 -16.44
N VAL A 246 11.18 11.84 -15.89
CA VAL A 246 11.62 10.67 -16.65
C VAL A 246 10.49 9.64 -16.63
N GLN A 247 9.67 9.67 -17.67
CA GLN A 247 8.67 8.64 -17.94
C GLN A 247 9.35 7.43 -18.57
N GLY A 248 9.15 6.25 -18.02
CA GLY A 248 9.65 5.02 -18.63
C GLY A 248 8.84 3.83 -18.19
N GLY A 249 9.04 2.67 -18.82
CA GLY A 249 8.31 1.45 -18.45
C GLY A 249 9.08 0.48 -17.56
N PRO A 250 8.55 -0.74 -17.36
CA PRO A 250 9.25 -1.80 -16.65
C PRO A 250 10.61 -2.11 -17.29
N GLY A 251 11.66 -2.21 -16.47
CA GLY A 251 13.00 -2.62 -16.90
C GLY A 251 13.78 -1.62 -17.77
N THR A 252 13.32 -0.38 -17.88
CA THR A 252 14.02 0.68 -18.64
C THR A 252 15.14 1.38 -17.84
N GLY A 253 15.30 1.05 -16.55
CA GLY A 253 16.41 1.56 -15.71
C GLY A 253 16.21 2.95 -15.10
N LYS A 254 14.96 3.45 -15.02
CA LYS A 254 14.62 4.80 -14.51
C LYS A 254 15.29 5.15 -13.18
N SER A 255 15.11 4.33 -12.15
CA SER A 255 15.63 4.58 -10.80
C SER A 255 17.15 4.75 -10.81
N ALA A 256 17.82 3.93 -11.61
CA ALA A 256 19.26 3.97 -11.73
C ALA A 256 19.74 5.20 -12.53
N VAL A 257 19.02 5.65 -13.56
CA VAL A 257 19.26 6.98 -14.18
C VAL A 257 19.20 8.09 -13.13
N GLY A 258 18.22 8.06 -12.23
CA GLY A 258 18.10 9.03 -11.14
C GLY A 258 19.30 9.04 -10.20
N LEU A 259 19.78 7.87 -9.75
CA LEU A 259 20.93 7.78 -8.85
C LEU A 259 22.24 8.20 -9.51
N HIS A 260 22.43 7.86 -10.77
CA HIS A 260 23.60 8.30 -11.53
C HIS A 260 23.60 9.79 -11.77
N ARG A 261 22.42 10.37 -12.00
CA ARG A 261 22.25 11.82 -12.08
C ARG A 261 22.65 12.51 -10.79
N VAL A 262 22.31 11.95 -9.61
CA VAL A 262 22.78 12.47 -8.32
C VAL A 262 24.31 12.53 -8.26
N THR A 263 25.00 11.44 -8.61
CA THR A 263 26.47 11.41 -8.63
C THR A 263 27.05 12.42 -9.63
N TRP A 264 26.47 12.52 -10.82
CA TRP A 264 26.91 13.50 -11.82
C TRP A 264 26.78 14.94 -11.31
N LEU A 265 25.65 15.28 -10.69
CA LEU A 265 25.39 16.60 -10.12
C LEU A 265 26.36 16.96 -9.00
N VAL A 266 26.68 16.00 -8.13
CA VAL A 266 27.65 16.22 -7.05
C VAL A 266 29.07 16.39 -7.58
N ASN A 267 29.51 15.50 -8.48
CA ASN A 267 30.89 15.51 -8.99
C ASN A 267 31.19 16.70 -9.91
N ASN A 268 30.16 17.33 -10.49
CA ASN A 268 30.28 18.52 -11.33
C ASN A 268 29.89 19.80 -10.58
N GLU A 269 29.93 19.78 -9.24
CA GLU A 269 29.76 20.94 -8.35
C GLU A 269 28.42 21.69 -8.49
N HIS A 270 27.39 21.03 -9.03
CA HIS A 270 26.06 21.63 -9.10
C HIS A 270 25.39 21.70 -7.73
N PHE A 271 25.55 20.66 -6.91
CA PHE A 271 25.03 20.59 -5.55
C PHE A 271 26.00 19.84 -4.64
N ARG A 272 25.95 20.10 -3.32
CA ARG A 272 26.60 19.23 -2.34
C ARG A 272 25.70 18.03 -2.08
N ALA A 273 26.26 16.87 -1.75
CA ALA A 273 25.48 15.66 -1.52
C ALA A 273 24.40 15.82 -0.42
N GLN A 274 24.75 16.53 0.66
CA GLN A 274 23.83 16.89 1.75
C GLN A 274 22.69 17.82 1.34
N ASP A 275 22.80 18.51 0.19
CA ASP A 275 21.77 19.40 -0.35
C ASP A 275 20.79 18.62 -1.27
N ILE A 276 20.99 17.31 -1.43
CA ILE A 276 20.15 16.44 -2.26
C ILE A 276 19.25 15.58 -1.37
N LEU A 277 17.97 15.46 -1.77
CA LEU A 277 16.98 14.56 -1.17
C LEU A 277 16.54 13.51 -2.19
N VAL A 278 16.67 12.23 -1.84
CA VAL A 278 16.14 11.10 -2.60
C VAL A 278 14.92 10.55 -1.87
N ILE A 279 13.79 10.49 -2.56
CA ILE A 279 12.52 10.01 -2.04
C ILE A 279 12.19 8.69 -2.71
N GLY A 280 12.00 7.66 -1.88
CA GLY A 280 11.70 6.31 -2.33
C GLY A 280 10.33 5.80 -1.88
N PRO A 281 9.78 4.78 -2.56
CA PRO A 281 8.48 4.20 -2.23
C PRO A 281 8.51 3.30 -0.99
N HIS A 282 9.64 2.64 -0.68
CA HIS A 282 9.77 1.70 0.43
C HIS A 282 11.22 1.54 0.92
N GLN A 283 11.41 1.05 2.15
CA GLN A 283 12.73 0.89 2.78
C GLN A 283 13.75 0.09 1.93
N ARG A 284 13.35 -1.02 1.30
CA ARG A 284 14.27 -1.82 0.46
C ARG A 284 14.90 -1.03 -0.70
N PHE A 285 14.20 -0.03 -1.23
CA PHE A 285 14.73 0.85 -2.26
C PHE A 285 15.76 1.81 -1.65
N LEU A 286 15.49 2.36 -0.47
CA LEU A 286 16.44 3.24 0.22
C LEU A 286 17.70 2.49 0.63
N ASP A 287 17.59 1.22 1.04
CA ASP A 287 18.74 0.36 1.31
C ASP A 287 19.58 0.16 0.04
N TYR A 288 18.93 0.03 -1.12
CA TYR A 288 19.62 0.01 -2.42
C TYR A 288 20.31 1.35 -2.72
N VAL A 289 19.64 2.49 -2.52
CA VAL A 289 20.25 3.82 -2.67
C VAL A 289 21.50 3.96 -1.79
N GLY A 290 21.40 3.53 -0.53
CA GLY A 290 22.50 3.54 0.44
C GLY A 290 23.66 2.59 0.10
N GLN A 291 23.46 1.62 -0.79
CA GLN A 291 24.52 0.75 -1.30
C GLN A 291 25.11 1.30 -2.60
N VAL A 292 24.28 1.76 -3.53
CA VAL A 292 24.71 2.18 -4.87
C VAL A 292 25.43 3.52 -4.87
N LEU A 293 24.87 4.56 -4.25
CA LEU A 293 25.49 5.89 -4.27
C LEU A 293 26.93 5.86 -3.75
N PRO A 294 27.27 5.15 -2.65
CA PRO A 294 28.65 5.02 -2.21
C PRO A 294 29.55 4.33 -3.24
N THR A 295 29.09 3.29 -3.93
CA THR A 295 29.87 2.63 -4.99
C THR A 295 30.12 3.57 -6.18
N LEU A 296 29.20 4.49 -6.46
CA LEU A 296 29.34 5.54 -7.47
C LEU A 296 30.25 6.70 -7.03
N GLY A 297 30.58 6.79 -5.75
CA GLY A 297 31.48 7.81 -5.18
C GLY A 297 30.75 8.97 -4.53
N THR A 298 29.44 8.84 -4.29
CA THR A 298 28.61 9.85 -3.63
C THR A 298 28.10 9.32 -2.31
N ARG A 299 28.35 10.06 -1.22
CA ARG A 299 27.92 9.71 0.14
C ARG A 299 27.15 10.87 0.75
N ASP A 300 26.54 10.65 1.92
CA ASP A 300 25.86 11.70 2.69
C ASP A 300 24.68 12.37 1.96
N VAL A 301 24.01 11.62 1.09
CA VAL A 301 22.76 12.03 0.45
C VAL A 301 21.60 11.71 1.38
N ASN A 302 20.65 12.65 1.54
CA ASN A 302 19.46 12.40 2.33
C ASN A 302 18.54 11.45 1.56
N ALA A 303 18.22 10.28 2.12
CA ALA A 303 17.29 9.33 1.52
C ALA A 303 16.15 9.03 2.51
N VAL A 304 14.90 9.27 2.09
CA VAL A 304 13.72 9.18 2.97
C VAL A 304 12.56 8.49 2.25
N GLN A 305 11.76 7.72 2.97
CA GLN A 305 10.54 7.13 2.44
C GLN A 305 9.46 8.21 2.35
N LEU A 306 8.64 8.19 1.29
CA LEU A 306 7.64 9.25 1.04
C LEU A 306 6.77 9.56 2.27
N ASP A 307 6.23 8.53 2.94
CA ASP A 307 5.37 8.65 4.12
C ASP A 307 6.06 9.23 5.37
N ARG A 308 7.40 9.20 5.42
CA ARG A 308 8.21 9.74 6.52
C ARG A 308 8.58 11.21 6.34
N LEU A 309 8.21 11.84 5.23
CA LEU A 309 8.50 13.27 5.00
C LEU A 309 7.73 14.21 5.93
N TRP A 310 6.54 13.79 6.38
CA TRP A 310 5.67 14.59 7.23
C TRP A 310 5.77 14.14 8.68
N GLU A 311 5.85 15.12 9.60
CA GLU A 311 6.03 14.86 11.03
C GLU A 311 4.75 14.36 11.69
N GLY A 312 4.82 13.18 12.30
CA GLY A 312 3.79 12.67 13.19
C GLY A 312 3.54 11.17 13.03
N GLU A 313 2.93 10.56 14.03
CA GLU A 313 2.52 9.16 13.95
C GLU A 313 1.21 9.05 13.15
N ILE A 314 1.11 8.00 12.32
CA ILE A 314 -0.10 7.68 11.58
C ILE A 314 -0.94 6.78 12.49
N LEU A 315 -2.03 7.34 13.03
CA LEU A 315 -2.90 6.69 14.01
C LEU A 315 -4.27 6.29 13.43
N GLY A 316 -4.58 6.74 12.20
CA GLY A 316 -5.85 6.47 11.53
C GLY A 316 -5.68 5.99 10.10
N THR A 317 -6.79 5.54 9.52
CA THR A 317 -6.91 5.22 8.09
C THR A 317 -8.07 6.01 7.48
N ASP A 318 -7.87 6.49 6.26
CA ASP A 318 -8.92 7.19 5.52
C ASP A 318 -9.81 6.21 4.74
N SER A 319 -11.09 6.57 4.61
CA SER A 319 -11.93 5.98 3.57
C SER A 319 -11.38 6.38 2.18
N PRO A 320 -11.62 5.58 1.12
CA PRO A 320 -11.17 5.94 -0.23
C PRO A 320 -11.63 7.34 -0.68
N LYS A 321 -12.87 7.73 -0.33
CA LYS A 321 -13.42 9.04 -0.66
C LYS A 321 -12.74 10.17 0.12
N ALA A 322 -12.55 9.99 1.44
CA ALA A 322 -11.85 10.98 2.26
C ALA A 322 -10.42 11.19 1.76
N ARG A 323 -9.71 10.11 1.44
CA ARG A 323 -8.34 10.17 0.91
C ARG A 323 -8.28 10.94 -0.41
N LEU A 324 -9.20 10.70 -1.34
CA LEU A 324 -9.28 11.43 -2.61
C LEU A 324 -9.42 12.93 -2.38
N VAL A 325 -10.35 13.32 -1.51
CA VAL A 325 -10.64 14.74 -1.22
C VAL A 325 -9.47 15.42 -0.50
N LYS A 326 -8.94 14.82 0.57
CA LYS A 326 -7.84 15.41 1.36
C LYS A 326 -6.57 15.61 0.56
N SER A 327 -6.35 14.76 -0.43
CA SER A 327 -5.12 14.72 -1.22
C SER A 327 -5.19 15.50 -2.54
N ASP A 328 -6.38 15.95 -2.93
CA ASP A 328 -6.66 16.85 -4.06
C ASP A 328 -6.14 18.29 -3.77
N GLU A 329 -5.66 19.00 -4.78
CA GLU A 329 -5.21 20.38 -4.65
C GLU A 329 -6.30 21.33 -4.13
N ARG A 330 -7.57 21.07 -4.47
CA ARG A 330 -8.73 21.84 -3.99
C ARG A 330 -8.75 21.97 -2.47
N MET A 331 -8.24 20.96 -1.76
CA MET A 331 -8.16 20.97 -0.29
C MET A 331 -7.30 22.13 0.23
N ALA A 332 -6.24 22.54 -0.48
CA ALA A 332 -5.43 23.71 -0.09
C ALA A 332 -6.26 25.00 -0.05
N ALA A 333 -7.25 25.14 -0.94
CA ALA A 333 -8.15 26.30 -0.94
C ALA A 333 -9.14 26.25 0.25
N VAL A 334 -9.65 25.07 0.59
CA VAL A 334 -10.49 24.86 1.78
C VAL A 334 -9.71 25.19 3.06
N LEU A 335 -8.49 24.68 3.18
CA LEU A 335 -7.61 24.95 4.33
C LEU A 335 -7.27 26.44 4.45
N ARG A 336 -7.02 27.12 3.33
CA ARG A 336 -6.82 28.58 3.32
C ARG A 336 -8.07 29.31 3.82
N ARG A 337 -9.25 28.98 3.32
CA ARG A 337 -10.52 29.58 3.79
C ARG A 337 -10.77 29.31 5.27
N ARG A 338 -10.45 28.10 5.74
CA ARG A 338 -10.50 27.76 7.17
C ARG A 338 -9.59 28.67 8.00
N VAL A 339 -8.38 28.95 7.56
CA VAL A 339 -7.51 29.90 8.29
C VAL A 339 -8.07 31.31 8.27
N GLU A 340 -8.57 31.78 7.12
CA GLU A 340 -9.18 33.10 6.99
C GLU A 340 -10.48 33.27 7.81
N SER A 341 -11.22 32.20 8.10
CA SER A 341 -12.49 32.27 8.86
C SER A 341 -12.32 32.68 10.33
N ASP A 342 -11.09 32.66 10.86
CA ASP A 342 -10.80 33.14 12.22
C ASP A 342 -10.60 34.66 12.29
N TYR A 343 -10.56 35.35 11.15
CA TYR A 343 -10.66 36.80 11.07
C TYR A 343 -12.13 37.25 11.16
N ARG A 344 -12.50 37.89 12.28
CA ARG A 344 -13.87 38.27 12.66
C ARG A 344 -13.95 39.76 13.02
N PRO A 345 -13.95 40.67 12.01
CA PRO A 345 -14.00 42.12 12.25
C PRO A 345 -15.28 42.55 12.99
N GLU A 346 -16.39 41.84 12.84
CA GLU A 346 -17.64 42.06 13.57
C GLU A 346 -17.49 41.86 15.09
N ALA A 347 -16.51 41.09 15.54
CA ALA A 347 -16.24 40.91 16.96
C ALA A 347 -15.73 42.19 17.66
N LEU A 348 -15.36 43.21 16.86
CA LEU A 348 -14.99 44.54 17.33
C LEU A 348 -16.14 45.24 18.07
N ASP A 349 -17.39 44.98 17.68
CA ASP A 349 -18.58 45.62 18.26
C ASP A 349 -18.74 45.33 19.76
N ALA A 350 -18.35 44.13 20.19
CA ALA A 350 -18.36 43.74 21.59
C ALA A 350 -17.24 44.40 22.43
N LEU A 351 -16.28 45.07 21.78
CA LEU A 351 -15.10 45.67 22.42
C LEU A 351 -15.10 47.20 22.39
N THR A 352 -15.93 47.81 21.54
CA THR A 352 -16.10 49.26 21.48
C THR A 352 -16.89 49.79 22.67
N VAL A 353 -16.54 51.00 23.10
CA VAL A 353 -17.31 51.76 24.09
C VAL A 353 -18.14 52.81 23.36
N ASP A 354 -19.36 53.00 23.84
CA ASP A 354 -20.28 53.99 23.29
C ASP A 354 -19.68 55.42 23.25
N PRO A 355 -20.19 56.28 22.36
CA PRO A 355 -19.81 57.68 22.26
C PRO A 355 -19.92 58.40 23.62
N SER A 356 -18.91 59.19 23.99
CA SER A 356 -18.95 59.97 25.22
C SER A 356 -19.64 61.33 25.03
N PHE A 357 -19.74 61.80 23.79
CA PHE A 357 -20.40 63.04 23.39
C PHE A 357 -21.30 62.80 22.17
N GLU A 358 -22.31 63.65 22.01
CA GLU A 358 -23.22 63.63 20.86
C GLU A 358 -22.46 63.98 19.58
N GLY A 359 -22.27 63.00 18.69
CA GLY A 359 -21.50 63.12 17.45
C GLY A 359 -20.18 62.34 17.41
N ASP A 360 -19.72 61.75 18.54
CA ASP A 360 -18.54 60.88 18.55
C ASP A 360 -18.84 59.49 17.99
N GLU A 361 -17.86 58.85 17.36
CA GLU A 361 -17.96 57.45 16.94
C GLU A 361 -17.67 56.47 18.11
N PRO A 362 -18.23 55.25 18.09
CA PRO A 362 -17.83 54.16 18.96
C PRO A 362 -16.32 53.92 18.82
N ALA A 363 -15.63 53.70 19.94
CA ALA A 363 -14.17 53.66 19.95
C ALA A 363 -13.62 52.59 20.88
N ILE A 364 -12.41 52.14 20.56
CA ILE A 364 -11.62 51.29 21.44
C ILE A 364 -10.88 52.17 22.43
N VAL A 365 -11.03 51.84 23.71
CA VAL A 365 -10.42 52.59 24.81
C VAL A 365 -9.30 51.76 25.44
N VAL A 366 -8.08 52.29 25.42
CA VAL A 366 -6.89 51.66 26.00
C VAL A 366 -6.25 52.61 27.00
N THR A 367 -5.96 52.11 28.21
CA THR A 367 -5.28 52.89 29.25
C THR A 367 -3.78 52.59 29.23
N ALA A 368 -2.97 53.64 29.10
CA ALA A 368 -1.51 53.59 29.15
C ALA A 368 -1.00 54.45 30.32
N GLY A 369 -0.59 53.80 31.41
CA GLY A 369 -0.27 54.50 32.67
C GLY A 369 -1.51 55.19 33.25
N SER A 370 -1.50 56.53 33.30
CA SER A 370 -2.64 57.35 33.75
C SER A 370 -3.41 58.01 32.60
N THR A 371 -3.05 57.73 31.34
CA THR A 371 -3.67 58.34 30.16
C THR A 371 -4.61 57.36 29.50
N THR A 372 -5.83 57.81 29.18
CA THR A 372 -6.82 57.04 28.44
C THR A 372 -6.76 57.43 26.97
N LEU A 373 -6.50 56.47 26.10
CA LEU A 373 -6.39 56.65 24.65
C LEU A 373 -7.67 56.12 24.00
N ARG A 374 -8.23 56.87 23.06
CA ARG A 374 -9.47 56.54 22.36
C ARG A 374 -9.19 56.46 20.86
N VAL A 375 -9.41 55.31 20.25
CA VAL A 375 -9.24 55.10 18.80
C VAL A 375 -10.60 54.77 18.17
N PRO A 376 -11.12 55.58 17.23
CA PRO A 376 -12.40 55.32 16.57
C PRO A 376 -12.47 53.95 15.90
N LYS A 377 -13.66 53.31 15.90
CA LYS A 377 -13.90 52.01 15.27
C LYS A 377 -13.49 52.00 13.79
N THR A 378 -13.84 53.07 13.06
CA THR A 378 -13.54 53.23 11.63
C THR A 378 -12.04 53.17 11.34
N GLU A 379 -11.22 53.80 12.18
CA GLU A 379 -9.76 53.74 12.08
C GLU A 379 -9.23 52.34 12.37
N VAL A 380 -9.75 51.66 13.40
CA VAL A 380 -9.34 50.27 13.70
C VAL A 380 -9.66 49.34 12.54
N LEU A 381 -10.83 49.48 11.91
CA LEU A 381 -11.22 48.72 10.72
C LEU A 381 -10.27 49.01 9.54
N ALA A 382 -9.89 50.26 9.32
CA ALA A 382 -8.93 50.62 8.27
C ALA A 382 -7.54 49.99 8.52
N LEU A 383 -7.08 49.93 9.78
CA LEU A 383 -5.83 49.26 10.14
C LEU A 383 -5.92 47.73 9.95
N LEU A 384 -7.06 47.13 10.29
CA LEU A 384 -7.33 45.71 10.06
C LEU A 384 -7.31 45.37 8.58
N ASP A 385 -8.00 46.15 7.75
CA ASP A 385 -8.04 45.95 6.29
C ASP A 385 -6.64 46.07 5.69
N ARG A 386 -5.90 47.13 6.04
CA ARG A 386 -4.51 47.33 5.60
C ARG A 386 -3.58 46.15 5.98
N ALA A 387 -3.76 45.58 7.18
CA ALA A 387 -2.98 44.43 7.60
C ALA A 387 -3.38 43.15 6.84
N ARG A 388 -4.67 42.98 6.58
CA ARG A 388 -5.25 41.80 5.88
C ARG A 388 -4.86 41.76 4.40
N THR A 389 -4.89 42.90 3.71
CA THR A 389 -4.57 42.99 2.28
C THR A 389 -3.07 42.92 1.99
N GLY A 390 -2.23 43.06 3.01
CA GLY A 390 -0.78 42.91 2.83
C GLY A 390 -0.38 41.45 2.67
N ASP A 391 0.75 41.21 2.00
CA ASP A 391 1.28 39.86 1.79
C ASP A 391 1.78 39.22 3.10
N GLY A 392 1.81 37.89 3.13
CA GLY A 392 2.42 37.09 4.19
C GLY A 392 1.47 36.09 4.88
N PRO A 393 2.02 35.22 5.73
CA PRO A 393 1.25 34.26 6.52
C PRO A 393 0.25 34.93 7.47
N PHE A 394 -0.74 34.18 7.93
CA PHE A 394 -1.81 34.68 8.78
C PHE A 394 -1.30 35.34 10.07
N ARG A 395 -0.34 34.71 10.78
CA ARG A 395 0.25 35.27 12.01
C ARG A 395 1.05 36.53 11.76
N GLU A 396 1.77 36.61 10.64
CA GLU A 396 2.52 37.80 10.28
C GLU A 396 1.58 38.98 10.02
N ARG A 397 0.48 38.76 9.28
CA ARG A 397 -0.55 39.78 9.04
C ARG A 397 -1.21 40.23 10.35
N ARG A 398 -1.51 39.29 11.26
CA ARG A 398 -2.01 39.58 12.62
C ARG A 398 -1.03 40.41 13.45
N ASP A 399 0.25 40.06 13.45
CA ASP A 399 1.28 40.79 14.21
C ASP A 399 1.55 42.18 13.60
N ARG A 400 1.44 42.30 12.27
CA ARG A 400 1.45 43.59 11.57
C ARG A 400 0.29 44.48 12.00
N PHE A 401 -0.94 43.94 12.11
CA PHE A 401 -2.07 44.68 12.68
C PHE A 401 -1.78 45.16 14.10
N ARG A 402 -1.26 44.28 14.97
CA ARG A 402 -0.87 44.66 16.35
C ARG A 402 0.13 45.82 16.34
N GLY A 403 1.16 45.75 15.48
CA GLY A 403 2.14 46.83 15.31
C GLY A 403 1.50 48.14 14.88
N LEU A 404 0.68 48.11 13.82
CA LEU A 404 -0.04 49.28 13.30
C LEU A 404 -0.97 49.91 14.34
N PHE A 405 -1.68 49.09 15.13
CA PHE A 405 -2.57 49.57 16.17
C PHE A 405 -1.80 50.20 17.34
N VAL A 406 -0.69 49.60 17.76
CA VAL A 406 0.20 50.19 18.77
C VAL A 406 0.80 51.51 18.29
N ASP A 407 1.21 51.60 17.02
CA ASP A 407 1.72 52.84 16.44
C ASP A 407 0.66 53.94 16.43
N ARG A 408 -0.60 53.60 16.15
CA ARG A 408 -1.71 54.54 16.27
C ARG A 408 -1.96 54.99 17.71
N LEU A 409 -1.90 54.07 18.68
CA LEU A 409 -2.00 54.41 20.10
C LEU A 409 -0.84 55.31 20.58
N LEU A 410 0.37 55.11 20.04
CA LEU A 410 1.51 55.98 20.34
C LEU A 410 1.32 57.38 19.76
N GLN A 411 0.74 57.51 18.57
CA GLN A 411 0.36 58.81 18.01
C GLN A 411 -0.68 59.51 18.89
N GLU A 412 -1.76 58.82 19.26
CA GLU A 412 -2.76 59.37 20.21
C GLU A 412 -2.13 59.80 21.54
N LEU A 413 -1.20 59.01 22.07
CA LEU A 413 -0.49 59.36 23.30
C LEU A 413 0.42 60.59 23.11
N ALA A 414 1.06 60.73 21.96
CA ALA A 414 1.90 61.89 21.65
C ALA A 414 1.05 63.17 21.53
N ASP A 415 -0.15 63.07 20.97
CA ASP A 415 -1.08 64.18 20.82
C ASP A 415 -1.65 64.64 22.17
N ILE A 416 -2.00 63.70 23.06
CA ILE A 416 -2.56 64.00 24.39
C ILE A 416 -1.46 64.35 25.41
N ALA A 417 -0.30 63.69 25.34
CA ALA A 417 0.78 63.80 26.34
C ALA A 417 2.20 63.76 25.69
N PRO A 418 2.63 64.84 25.01
CA PRO A 418 3.85 64.86 24.19
C PRO A 418 5.15 64.47 24.93
N ARG A 419 5.24 64.78 26.23
CA ARG A 419 6.42 64.47 27.06
C ARG A 419 6.55 63.00 27.43
N ARG A 420 5.46 62.23 27.41
CA ARG A 420 5.48 60.79 27.69
C ARG A 420 5.76 59.97 26.44
N GLY A 421 5.30 60.39 25.27
CA GLY A 421 5.48 59.66 24.00
C GLY A 421 6.94 59.39 23.59
N GLN A 422 7.93 60.04 24.21
CA GLN A 422 9.36 59.89 23.90
C GLN A 422 10.08 58.79 24.70
N ALA A 423 9.42 58.14 25.67
CA ALA A 423 10.03 57.07 26.45
C ALA A 423 10.02 55.73 25.68
N GLY A 424 11.20 55.19 25.37
CA GLY A 424 11.36 53.96 24.57
C GLY A 424 10.76 52.67 25.17
N THR A 425 10.27 52.69 26.42
CA THR A 425 9.61 51.55 27.07
C THR A 425 8.11 51.46 26.79
N ILE A 426 7.45 52.56 26.42
CA ILE A 426 5.98 52.64 26.33
C ILE A 426 5.41 51.75 25.23
N ARG A 427 6.11 51.63 24.09
CA ARG A 427 5.68 50.72 23.01
C ARG A 427 5.49 49.29 23.53
N ARG A 428 6.46 48.80 24.30
CA ARG A 428 6.44 47.45 24.87
C ARG A 428 5.31 47.28 25.90
N ASP A 429 5.00 48.34 26.66
CA ASP A 429 3.89 48.35 27.62
C ASP A 429 2.52 48.31 26.92
N LEU A 430 2.38 49.04 25.80
CA LEU A 430 1.18 49.00 24.95
C LEU A 430 1.03 47.65 24.24
N GLU A 431 2.12 47.08 23.73
CA GLU A 431 2.10 45.75 23.12
C GLU A 431 1.59 44.69 24.12
N ARG A 432 2.00 44.75 25.39
CA ARG A 432 1.59 43.84 26.47
C ARG A 432 0.31 44.27 27.19
N ASN A 433 -0.42 45.26 26.66
CA ASN A 433 -1.63 45.75 27.30
C ASN A 433 -2.77 44.73 27.14
N ARG A 434 -3.39 44.34 28.25
CA ARG A 434 -4.49 43.35 28.27
C ARG A 434 -5.69 43.72 27.38
N ARG A 435 -5.94 45.00 27.09
CA ARG A 435 -7.02 45.43 26.18
C ARG A 435 -6.60 45.26 24.72
N VAL A 436 -5.34 45.56 24.39
CA VAL A 436 -4.76 45.34 23.05
C VAL A 436 -4.72 43.84 22.76
N GLU A 437 -4.22 43.02 23.69
CA GLU A 437 -4.18 41.56 23.53
C GLU A 437 -5.58 40.96 23.36
N ARG A 438 -6.56 41.42 24.16
CA ARG A 438 -7.96 40.98 24.02
C ARG A 438 -8.58 41.39 22.69
N LEU A 439 -8.26 42.59 22.19
CA LEU A 439 -8.71 43.05 20.87
C LEU A 439 -8.18 42.14 19.77
N VAL A 440 -6.86 41.95 19.74
CA VAL A 440 -6.19 41.12 18.72
C VAL A 440 -6.74 39.69 18.77
N GLU A 441 -6.86 39.09 19.95
CA GLU A 441 -7.31 37.70 20.08
C GLU A 441 -8.79 37.50 19.70
N ARG A 442 -9.64 38.49 19.94
CA ARG A 442 -11.08 38.39 19.67
C ARG A 442 -11.44 38.65 18.21
N VAL A 443 -10.75 39.59 17.58
CA VAL A 443 -10.96 39.97 16.18
C VAL A 443 -10.17 39.07 15.24
N TRP A 444 -9.02 38.58 15.67
CA TRP A 444 -8.07 37.86 14.82
C TRP A 444 -7.42 36.71 15.60
N SER A 445 -8.23 35.70 15.95
CA SER A 445 -7.73 34.52 16.66
C SER A 445 -6.82 33.69 15.75
N SER A 446 -5.80 33.06 16.33
CA SER A 446 -4.83 32.23 15.59
C SER A 446 -4.74 30.84 16.21
N PRO A 447 -5.63 29.89 15.85
CA PRO A 447 -5.48 28.51 16.28
C PRO A 447 -4.17 27.91 15.77
N GLY A 448 -3.70 26.85 16.44
CA GLY A 448 -2.61 26.02 15.91
C GLY A 448 -3.09 25.16 14.72
N PRO A 449 -2.18 24.65 13.87
CA PRO A 449 -2.55 23.85 12.69
C PRO A 449 -3.45 22.65 13.04
N ARG A 450 -3.13 21.93 14.12
CA ARG A 450 -3.95 20.82 14.60
C ARG A 450 -5.35 21.27 14.97
N GLU A 451 -5.51 22.36 15.71
CA GLU A 451 -6.83 22.83 16.12
C GLU A 451 -7.67 23.34 14.93
N ALA A 452 -7.02 23.99 13.96
CA ALA A 452 -7.67 24.44 12.73
C ALA A 452 -8.26 23.24 11.95
N LEU A 453 -7.48 22.16 11.80
CA LEU A 453 -7.95 20.95 11.10
C LEU A 453 -9.02 20.19 11.89
N ARG A 454 -8.84 20.03 13.22
CA ARG A 454 -9.81 19.36 14.09
C ARG A 454 -11.18 20.04 14.06
N SER A 455 -11.19 21.35 14.22
CA SER A 455 -12.44 22.12 14.19
C SER A 455 -13.11 22.10 12.82
N LEU A 456 -12.34 22.03 11.73
CA LEU A 456 -12.87 21.88 10.38
C LEU A 456 -13.59 20.54 10.18
N TYR A 457 -13.01 19.43 10.65
CA TYR A 457 -13.62 18.10 10.50
C TYR A 457 -14.75 17.81 11.49
N ASP A 458 -14.76 18.48 12.64
CA ASP A 458 -15.78 18.27 13.68
C ASP A 458 -17.08 19.05 13.41
N SER A 459 -17.01 20.17 12.67
CA SER A 459 -18.14 21.06 12.43
C SER A 459 -18.61 21.03 10.97
N ALA A 460 -19.81 20.47 10.75
CA ALA A 460 -20.45 20.44 9.44
C ALA A 460 -20.70 21.84 8.86
N ASP A 461 -21.10 22.81 9.69
CA ASP A 461 -21.36 24.18 9.24
C ASP A 461 -20.06 24.89 8.84
N LEU A 462 -19.00 24.76 9.65
CA LEU A 462 -17.71 25.36 9.33
C LEU A 462 -17.11 24.75 8.06
N LEU A 463 -17.24 23.43 7.88
CA LEU A 463 -16.78 22.75 6.67
C LEU A 463 -17.56 23.24 5.45
N ARG A 464 -18.88 23.37 5.55
CA ARG A 464 -19.73 23.88 4.46
C ARG A 464 -19.30 25.28 4.04
N ASP A 465 -19.11 26.19 5.00
CA ASP A 465 -18.68 27.57 4.73
C ASP A 465 -17.28 27.62 4.09
N CYS A 466 -16.34 26.81 4.58
CA CYS A 466 -14.98 26.77 4.04
C CYS A 466 -14.92 26.10 2.66
N ALA A 467 -15.77 25.10 2.41
CA ALA A 467 -15.78 24.30 1.19
C ALA A 467 -16.75 24.80 0.12
N ASP A 468 -17.48 25.90 0.36
CA ASP A 468 -18.50 26.42 -0.54
C ASP A 468 -18.00 26.63 -1.99
N GLY A 469 -18.63 25.96 -2.95
CA GLY A 469 -18.22 25.97 -4.36
C GLY A 469 -16.87 25.31 -4.66
N ILE A 470 -16.27 24.57 -3.71
CA ILE A 470 -15.02 23.81 -3.89
C ILE A 470 -15.27 22.31 -3.79
N LEU A 471 -15.97 21.88 -2.72
CA LEU A 471 -16.32 20.47 -2.48
C LEU A 471 -17.83 20.29 -2.45
N ASP A 472 -18.33 19.18 -2.99
CA ASP A 472 -19.74 18.84 -2.89
C ASP A 472 -20.13 18.31 -1.49
N GLU A 473 -21.44 18.17 -1.22
CA GLU A 473 -21.95 17.72 0.09
C GLU A 473 -21.44 16.33 0.48
N ASP A 474 -21.19 15.51 -0.53
CA ASP A 474 -20.88 14.10 -0.47
C ASP A 474 -19.37 13.91 -0.15
N GLU A 475 -18.53 14.77 -0.71
CA GLU A 475 -17.11 14.98 -0.37
C GLU A 475 -16.96 15.58 1.03
N GLN A 476 -17.78 16.58 1.38
CA GLN A 476 -17.78 17.18 2.72
C GLN A 476 -18.12 16.14 3.80
N ALA A 477 -19.17 15.34 3.58
CA ALA A 477 -19.57 14.27 4.49
C ALA A 477 -18.45 13.25 4.72
N ALA A 478 -17.62 12.98 3.70
CA ALA A 478 -16.49 12.06 3.81
C ALA A 478 -15.35 12.59 4.70
N LEU A 479 -15.23 13.90 4.88
CA LEU A 479 -14.22 14.53 5.73
C LEU A 479 -14.64 14.63 7.20
N LEU A 480 -15.95 14.60 7.49
CA LEU A 480 -16.47 14.81 8.83
C LEU A 480 -16.02 13.72 9.80
N ARG A 481 -15.47 14.13 10.94
CA ARG A 481 -14.97 13.24 11.99
C ARG A 481 -15.13 13.88 13.36
N ALA A 482 -15.68 13.11 14.30
CA ALA A 482 -15.79 13.54 15.68
C ALA A 482 -14.41 13.79 16.32
N ARG A 483 -14.29 14.91 17.04
CA ARG A 483 -13.06 15.30 17.73
C ARG A 483 -12.70 14.36 18.90
N ALA A 484 -11.43 13.99 19.01
CA ALA A 484 -10.92 13.25 20.17
C ALA A 484 -10.78 14.16 21.42
N ALA A 485 -10.58 13.57 22.60
CA ALA A 485 -10.45 14.32 23.85
C ALA A 485 -9.31 15.36 23.82
N ASN A 486 -8.19 15.02 23.15
CA ASN A 486 -7.07 15.93 22.93
C ASN A 486 -6.51 15.73 21.51
N ALA A 487 -5.64 16.64 21.07
CA ALA A 487 -5.15 16.66 19.68
C ALA A 487 -4.17 15.52 19.36
N ASP A 488 -3.50 14.93 20.35
CA ASP A 488 -2.56 13.82 20.14
C ASP A 488 -3.30 12.49 20.00
N ALA A 489 -4.50 12.36 20.57
CA ALA A 489 -5.36 11.19 20.45
C ALA A 489 -6.26 11.19 19.20
N ASP A 490 -6.19 12.24 18.38
CA ASP A 490 -6.93 12.26 17.11
C ASP A 490 -6.32 11.22 16.14
N PRO A 491 -7.14 10.46 15.39
CA PRO A 491 -6.65 9.41 14.49
C PRO A 491 -6.09 10.02 13.20
N TRP A 492 -4.96 10.72 13.31
CA TRP A 492 -4.30 11.40 12.20
C TRP A 492 -3.86 10.41 11.13
N THR A 493 -4.27 10.67 9.89
CA THR A 493 -3.90 9.91 8.71
C THR A 493 -2.68 10.54 8.03
N LEU A 494 -2.08 9.83 7.05
CA LEU A 494 -0.99 10.39 6.26
C LEU A 494 -1.41 11.69 5.54
N ASP A 495 -2.57 11.68 4.89
CA ASP A 495 -3.08 12.84 4.14
C ASP A 495 -3.46 14.00 5.07
N ASP A 496 -3.83 13.73 6.33
CA ASP A 496 -3.98 14.76 7.35
C ASP A 496 -2.64 15.43 7.69
N HIS A 497 -1.54 14.68 7.78
CA HIS A 497 -0.22 15.26 8.05
C HIS A 497 0.24 16.20 6.93
N VAL A 498 -0.11 15.88 5.67
CA VAL A 498 0.10 16.80 4.53
C VAL A 498 -0.73 18.08 4.70
N CYS A 499 -2.00 17.96 5.09
CA CYS A 499 -2.87 19.10 5.38
C CYS A 499 -2.37 19.94 6.56
N LEU A 500 -1.83 19.31 7.61
CA LEU A 500 -1.26 19.98 8.78
C LEU A 500 -0.01 20.78 8.42
N GLU A 501 0.83 20.28 7.51
CA GLU A 501 1.95 21.05 6.98
C GLU A 501 1.47 22.27 6.17
N GLU A 502 0.47 22.11 5.30
CA GLU A 502 -0.15 23.23 4.55
C GLU A 502 -0.67 24.30 5.52
N LEU A 503 -1.41 23.89 6.56
CA LEU A 503 -1.90 24.80 7.59
C LEU A 503 -0.76 25.49 8.36
N ARG A 504 0.35 24.79 8.64
CA ARG A 504 1.52 25.38 9.31
C ARG A 504 2.13 26.49 8.47
N VAL A 505 2.23 26.28 7.15
CA VAL A 505 2.71 27.29 6.20
C VAL A 505 1.75 28.47 6.12
N LEU A 506 0.44 28.22 6.00
CA LEU A 506 -0.57 29.29 5.91
C LEU A 506 -0.64 30.13 7.20
N ILE A 507 -0.52 29.48 8.36
CA ILE A 507 -0.66 30.13 9.67
C ILE A 507 0.62 30.85 10.07
N SER A 508 1.74 30.12 10.16
CA SER A 508 3.01 30.65 10.69
C SER A 508 3.99 31.08 9.61
N GLY A 509 3.89 30.55 8.39
CA GLY A 509 4.94 30.67 7.37
C GLY A 509 6.08 29.67 7.55
N ASP A 510 5.98 28.74 8.50
CA ASP A 510 7.04 27.76 8.76
C ASP A 510 7.09 26.76 7.61
N THR A 511 8.16 26.80 6.81
CA THR A 511 8.40 25.85 5.72
C THR A 511 9.37 24.74 6.15
N PRO A 512 9.22 23.51 5.60
CA PRO A 512 10.18 22.44 5.85
C PRO A 512 11.60 22.77 5.34
N PRO A 513 12.62 21.96 5.72
CA PRO A 513 13.96 22.07 5.17
C PRO A 513 13.96 22.05 3.65
N ARG A 514 14.82 22.89 3.05
CA ARG A 514 14.94 23.03 1.60
C ARG A 514 16.19 22.32 1.08
N TYR A 515 16.06 21.69 -0.07
CA TYR A 515 17.08 20.94 -0.78
C TYR A 515 17.35 21.58 -2.14
N GLY A 516 18.60 21.59 -2.58
CA GLY A 516 18.99 22.11 -3.89
C GLY A 516 18.47 21.22 -5.03
N HIS A 517 18.45 19.90 -4.82
CA HIS A 517 17.90 18.93 -5.77
C HIS A 517 17.07 17.86 -5.08
N ILE A 518 15.95 17.47 -5.69
CA ILE A 518 15.10 16.37 -5.19
C ILE A 518 14.95 15.30 -6.27
N VAL A 519 15.24 14.05 -5.92
CA VAL A 519 14.90 12.89 -6.75
C VAL A 519 13.69 12.21 -6.14
N VAL A 520 12.65 11.97 -6.93
CA VAL A 520 11.45 11.25 -6.48
C VAL A 520 11.23 10.04 -7.37
N ASP A 521 11.28 8.84 -6.78
CA ASP A 521 10.94 7.61 -7.49
C ASP A 521 9.47 7.23 -7.30
N GLU A 522 8.92 6.48 -8.26
CA GLU A 522 7.51 6.08 -8.33
C GLU A 522 6.53 7.28 -8.22
N ALA A 523 6.91 8.42 -8.79
CA ALA A 523 6.21 9.69 -8.63
C ALA A 523 4.77 9.72 -9.17
N GLN A 524 4.37 8.73 -9.98
CA GLN A 524 2.99 8.63 -10.47
C GLN A 524 1.96 8.37 -9.36
N ASP A 525 2.40 7.95 -8.17
CA ASP A 525 1.53 7.76 -7.00
C ASP A 525 1.50 8.99 -6.08
N LEU A 526 2.25 10.05 -6.38
CA LEU A 526 2.17 11.30 -5.64
C LEU A 526 0.78 11.90 -5.77
N THR A 527 0.24 12.34 -4.65
CA THR A 527 -1.00 13.11 -4.66
C THR A 527 -0.72 14.59 -4.94
N PRO A 528 -1.70 15.34 -5.48
CA PRO A 528 -1.55 16.78 -5.69
C PRO A 528 -1.07 17.55 -4.45
N MET A 529 -1.63 17.28 -3.28
CA MET A 529 -1.20 17.92 -2.02
C MET A 529 0.22 17.53 -1.61
N GLN A 530 0.65 16.28 -1.86
CA GLN A 530 2.02 15.85 -1.64
C GLN A 530 2.98 16.57 -2.60
N ALA A 531 2.64 16.69 -3.88
CA ALA A 531 3.44 17.42 -4.87
C ALA A 531 3.63 18.90 -4.45
N ARG A 532 2.58 19.56 -3.96
CA ARG A 532 2.66 20.92 -3.39
C ARG A 532 3.62 21.00 -2.18
N SER A 533 3.58 20.01 -1.30
CA SER A 533 4.51 19.90 -0.17
C SER A 533 5.96 19.70 -0.64
N LEU A 534 6.20 18.83 -1.62
CA LEU A 534 7.52 18.59 -2.20
C LEU A 534 8.09 19.84 -2.87
N ARG A 535 7.26 20.61 -3.58
CA ARG A 535 7.67 21.90 -4.14
C ARG A 535 8.26 22.82 -3.08
N ARG A 536 7.65 22.93 -1.90
CA ARG A 536 8.17 23.78 -0.80
C ARG A 536 9.52 23.32 -0.24
N ARG A 537 9.85 22.04 -0.40
CA ARG A 537 11.13 21.44 0.01
C ARG A 537 12.22 21.65 -1.03
N CYS A 538 11.90 22.09 -2.24
CA CYS A 538 12.90 22.44 -3.22
C CYS A 538 13.28 23.92 -3.07
N ALA A 539 14.59 24.19 -3.01
CA ALA A 539 15.13 25.53 -2.86
C ALA A 539 14.72 26.45 -4.03
N VAL A 540 14.88 27.76 -3.84
CA VAL A 540 14.66 28.73 -4.92
C VAL A 540 15.73 28.49 -5.99
N GLY A 541 15.33 28.25 -7.24
CA GLY A 541 16.23 27.84 -8.31
C GLY A 541 16.80 26.41 -8.17
N GLY A 542 16.22 25.59 -7.28
CA GLY A 542 16.51 24.16 -7.22
C GLY A 542 15.80 23.38 -8.32
N SER A 543 16.19 22.12 -8.51
CA SER A 543 15.58 21.23 -9.51
C SER A 543 15.05 19.93 -8.91
N MET A 544 14.29 19.20 -9.74
CA MET A 544 13.83 17.87 -9.41
C MET A 544 14.06 16.89 -10.56
N THR A 545 14.38 15.65 -10.19
CA THR A 545 14.36 14.50 -11.11
C THR A 545 13.21 13.59 -10.67
N VAL A 546 12.10 13.65 -11.39
CA VAL A 546 10.86 12.94 -11.11
C VAL A 546 10.83 11.68 -11.96
N LEU A 547 10.90 10.51 -11.33
CA LEU A 547 10.97 9.22 -12.00
C LEU A 547 9.63 8.50 -11.83
N GLY A 548 9.09 7.93 -12.91
CA GLY A 548 7.84 7.20 -12.80
C GLY A 548 7.39 6.48 -14.05
N ASP A 549 6.29 5.75 -13.88
CA ASP A 549 5.57 5.10 -14.96
C ASP A 549 4.07 5.28 -14.76
N LEU A 550 3.44 6.14 -15.57
CA LEU A 550 2.00 6.36 -15.52
C LEU A 550 1.18 5.07 -15.75
N ALA A 551 1.70 4.02 -16.41
CA ALA A 551 1.01 2.74 -16.51
C ALA A 551 0.92 2.00 -15.16
N GLN A 552 1.85 2.28 -14.24
CA GLN A 552 1.97 1.68 -12.91
C GLN A 552 1.41 2.58 -11.79
N ALA A 553 0.52 3.51 -12.13
CA ALA A 553 -0.18 4.34 -11.17
C ALA A 553 -1.19 3.50 -10.37
N THR A 554 -0.97 3.37 -9.07
CA THR A 554 -1.80 2.57 -8.16
C THR A 554 -2.26 3.38 -6.94
N GLY A 555 -1.86 4.65 -6.85
CA GLY A 555 -2.29 5.58 -5.81
C GLY A 555 -3.77 5.95 -5.88
N ALA A 556 -4.20 6.79 -4.93
CA ALA A 556 -5.58 7.27 -4.88
C ALA A 556 -5.95 8.07 -6.15
N HIS A 557 -5.02 8.89 -6.62
CA HIS A 557 -5.12 9.56 -7.91
C HIS A 557 -4.43 8.70 -8.97
N ILE A 558 -5.11 8.44 -10.09
CA ILE A 558 -4.56 7.69 -11.22
C ILE A 558 -4.34 8.66 -12.37
N PRO A 559 -3.17 9.35 -12.43
CA PRO A 559 -2.89 10.31 -13.48
C PRO A 559 -2.82 9.63 -14.86
N THR A 560 -3.38 10.31 -15.86
CA THR A 560 -3.28 9.91 -17.28
C THR A 560 -2.19 10.70 -18.02
N SER A 561 -1.76 11.83 -17.47
CA SER A 561 -0.64 12.64 -17.94
C SER A 561 0.16 13.20 -16.76
N TRP A 562 1.36 13.67 -17.05
CA TRP A 562 2.22 14.33 -16.06
C TRP A 562 1.87 15.81 -15.85
N ASP A 563 0.92 16.38 -16.59
CA ASP A 563 0.71 17.84 -16.64
C ASP A 563 0.36 18.44 -15.29
N LEU A 564 -0.55 17.80 -14.55
CA LEU A 564 -0.96 18.26 -13.22
C LEU A 564 0.20 18.21 -12.24
N LEU A 565 0.90 17.07 -12.15
CA LEU A 565 2.03 16.92 -11.23
C LEU A 565 3.20 17.82 -11.62
N GLY A 566 3.53 17.93 -12.90
CA GLY A 566 4.57 18.80 -13.42
C GLY A 566 4.29 20.27 -13.12
N ALA A 567 3.05 20.72 -13.30
CA ALA A 567 2.63 22.07 -12.95
C ALA A 567 2.72 22.34 -11.44
N LEU A 568 2.32 21.39 -10.59
CA LEU A 568 2.38 21.54 -9.13
C LEU A 568 3.80 21.53 -8.57
N LEU A 569 4.70 20.81 -9.24
CA LEU A 569 6.11 20.75 -8.87
C LEU A 569 6.90 21.96 -9.38
N SER A 570 6.35 22.75 -10.30
CA SER A 570 7.00 23.92 -10.95
C SER A 570 6.40 25.26 -10.51
N ASP A 571 7.21 26.30 -10.38
CA ASP A 571 6.72 27.67 -10.07
C ASP A 571 6.18 28.41 -11.29
N HIS A 572 6.73 28.12 -12.48
CA HIS A 572 6.54 28.92 -13.70
C HIS A 572 6.25 28.08 -14.94
N GLY A 573 6.04 26.77 -14.79
CA GLY A 573 5.77 25.86 -15.91
C GLY A 573 7.01 25.35 -16.63
N ASP A 574 8.22 25.67 -16.13
CA ASP A 574 9.48 25.14 -16.65
C ASP A 574 9.67 23.70 -16.14
N TRP A 575 9.08 22.74 -16.84
CA TRP A 575 9.28 21.30 -16.64
C TRP A 575 9.25 20.58 -17.99
N SER A 576 9.93 19.44 -18.08
CA SER A 576 10.00 18.65 -19.32
C SER A 576 9.84 17.16 -19.04
N VAL A 577 9.35 16.43 -20.05
CA VAL A 577 9.22 14.97 -19.99
C VAL A 577 10.23 14.34 -20.95
N ALA A 578 11.10 13.51 -20.41
CA ALA A 578 11.94 12.58 -21.15
C ALA A 578 11.34 11.17 -21.10
N GLN A 579 11.40 10.45 -22.22
CA GLN A 579 10.85 9.09 -22.32
C GLN A 579 11.94 8.03 -22.51
N LEU A 580 11.93 7.01 -21.65
CA LEU A 580 12.72 5.80 -21.81
C LEU A 580 11.86 4.68 -22.40
N THR A 581 12.07 4.38 -23.67
CA THR A 581 11.25 3.43 -24.44
C THR A 581 11.86 2.05 -24.61
N THR A 582 13.13 1.85 -24.20
CA THR A 582 13.83 0.57 -24.35
C THR A 582 13.93 -0.15 -23.01
N SER A 583 13.38 -1.37 -22.92
CA SER A 583 13.47 -2.22 -21.73
C SER A 583 14.62 -3.22 -21.89
N TYR A 584 15.56 -3.17 -20.95
CA TYR A 584 16.71 -4.07 -20.94
C TYR A 584 16.53 -5.20 -19.93
N ARG A 585 15.84 -4.94 -18.82
CA ARG A 585 15.75 -5.87 -17.69
C ARG A 585 14.62 -6.89 -17.82
N VAL A 586 13.49 -6.54 -18.44
CA VAL A 586 12.35 -7.47 -18.59
C VAL A 586 12.48 -8.20 -19.94
N PRO A 587 12.33 -9.54 -20.00
CA PRO A 587 12.37 -10.28 -21.26
C PRO A 587 11.26 -9.85 -22.23
N ALA A 588 11.54 -9.95 -23.53
CA ALA A 588 10.61 -9.67 -24.61
C ALA A 588 9.34 -10.51 -24.53
N GLU A 589 9.47 -11.79 -24.16
CA GLU A 589 8.34 -12.70 -24.04
C GLU A 589 7.36 -12.27 -22.93
N ILE A 590 7.88 -11.77 -21.81
CA ILE A 590 7.05 -11.23 -20.71
C ILE A 590 6.36 -9.95 -21.17
N MET A 591 7.10 -9.05 -21.83
CA MET A 591 6.54 -7.80 -22.34
C MET A 591 5.45 -8.05 -23.39
N GLU A 592 5.68 -8.94 -24.36
CA GLU A 592 4.67 -9.34 -25.34
C GLU A 592 3.41 -9.91 -24.69
N PHE A 593 3.57 -10.75 -23.66
CA PHE A 593 2.46 -11.32 -22.90
C PHE A 593 1.61 -10.26 -22.17
N VAL A 594 2.23 -9.24 -21.57
CA VAL A 594 1.50 -8.18 -20.84
C VAL A 594 1.05 -7.01 -21.72
N ALA A 595 1.48 -6.95 -22.99
CA ALA A 595 1.19 -5.84 -23.88
C ALA A 595 -0.31 -5.55 -24.09
N PRO A 596 -1.22 -6.56 -24.18
CA PRO A 596 -2.66 -6.31 -24.22
C PRO A 596 -3.18 -5.56 -22.98
N LEU A 597 -2.70 -5.97 -21.79
CA LEU A 597 -3.07 -5.35 -20.52
C LEU A 597 -2.54 -3.92 -20.46
N ALA A 598 -1.28 -3.69 -20.85
CA ALA A 598 -0.68 -2.37 -20.89
C ALA A 598 -1.44 -1.39 -21.79
N ARG A 599 -1.87 -1.84 -22.98
CA ARG A 599 -2.69 -1.05 -23.91
C ARG A 599 -4.08 -0.73 -23.35
N THR A 600 -4.62 -1.60 -22.50
CA THR A 600 -5.91 -1.40 -21.84
C THR A 600 -5.81 -0.36 -20.73
N ILE A 601 -4.78 -0.44 -19.88
CA ILE A 601 -4.64 0.46 -18.73
C ILE A 601 -4.12 1.86 -19.10
N ALA A 602 -3.27 1.96 -20.13
CA ALA A 602 -2.62 3.22 -20.52
C ALA A 602 -2.46 3.33 -22.05
N PRO A 603 -3.56 3.54 -22.80
CA PRO A 603 -3.55 3.51 -24.26
C PRO A 603 -2.72 4.63 -24.91
N ALA A 604 -2.54 5.75 -24.22
CA ALA A 604 -1.81 6.90 -24.73
C ALA A 604 -0.28 6.81 -24.55
N LEU A 605 0.21 5.85 -23.77
CA LEU A 605 1.64 5.71 -23.48
C LEU A 605 2.34 4.81 -24.49
N PRO A 606 3.57 5.14 -24.92
CA PRO A 606 4.37 4.25 -25.73
C PRO A 606 4.72 2.99 -24.92
N TYR A 607 4.44 1.83 -25.50
CA TYR A 607 4.81 0.56 -24.90
C TYR A 607 6.32 0.31 -25.05
N PRO A 608 7.06 0.01 -23.96
CA PRO A 608 8.50 -0.19 -24.07
C PRO A 608 8.87 -1.39 -24.93
N GLN A 609 9.90 -1.24 -25.75
CA GLN A 609 10.47 -2.31 -26.55
C GLN A 609 11.51 -3.05 -25.73
N ALA A 610 11.22 -4.31 -25.41
CA ALA A 610 12.20 -5.19 -24.79
C ALA A 610 13.20 -5.68 -25.83
N VAL A 611 14.49 -5.53 -25.51
CA VAL A 611 15.59 -5.92 -26.40
C VAL A 611 16.13 -7.31 -26.09
N ARG A 612 15.86 -7.83 -24.89
CA ARG A 612 16.34 -9.13 -24.43
C ARG A 612 15.32 -10.23 -24.67
N GLU A 613 15.75 -11.31 -25.32
CA GLU A 613 15.01 -12.56 -25.42
C GLU A 613 15.57 -13.55 -24.38
N ALA A 614 14.70 -14.27 -23.66
CA ALA A 614 15.10 -15.25 -22.65
C ALA A 614 14.67 -16.70 -22.99
N GLY A 615 13.85 -16.89 -24.04
CA GLY A 615 13.46 -18.17 -24.60
C GLY A 615 11.97 -18.50 -24.48
N ALA A 616 11.51 -19.49 -25.25
CA ALA A 616 10.09 -19.80 -25.44
C ALA A 616 9.30 -20.24 -24.17
N ASN A 617 9.99 -20.65 -23.10
CA ASN A 617 9.36 -21.16 -21.87
C ASN A 617 9.46 -20.19 -20.67
N VAL A 618 9.81 -18.94 -20.95
CA VAL A 618 9.97 -17.85 -19.96
C VAL A 618 8.64 -17.44 -19.35
N VAL A 619 7.58 -17.42 -20.15
CA VAL A 619 6.21 -17.17 -19.69
C VAL A 619 5.46 -18.50 -19.66
N ARG A 620 4.85 -18.82 -18.54
CA ARG A 620 4.00 -20.01 -18.39
C ARG A 620 2.68 -19.64 -17.77
N THR A 621 1.58 -20.00 -18.41
CA THR A 621 0.25 -19.97 -17.84
C THR A 621 -0.14 -21.40 -17.45
N VAL A 622 -0.45 -21.61 -16.18
CA VAL A 622 -0.75 -22.93 -15.62
C VAL A 622 -2.14 -22.87 -15.01
N ALA A 623 -3.09 -23.57 -15.65
CA ALA A 623 -4.40 -23.80 -15.08
C ALA A 623 -4.29 -24.90 -14.01
N THR A 624 -4.83 -24.65 -12.82
CA THR A 624 -4.91 -25.65 -11.74
C THR A 624 -6.31 -25.73 -11.15
N GLU A 625 -6.54 -26.76 -10.35
CA GLU A 625 -7.78 -26.95 -9.60
C GLU A 625 -7.68 -26.17 -8.27
N PRO A 626 -8.77 -25.52 -7.78
CA PRO A 626 -8.72 -24.67 -6.58
C PRO A 626 -8.07 -25.31 -5.34
N TRP A 627 -8.21 -26.62 -5.16
CA TRP A 627 -7.62 -27.36 -4.04
C TRP A 627 -6.13 -27.68 -4.22
N LYS A 628 -5.61 -27.70 -5.46
CA LYS A 628 -4.19 -27.90 -5.75
C LYS A 628 -3.40 -26.60 -5.78
N LEU A 629 -4.08 -25.45 -5.78
CA LEU A 629 -3.44 -24.14 -5.94
C LEU A 629 -2.25 -23.92 -4.99
N LEU A 630 -2.41 -24.25 -3.71
CA LEU A 630 -1.35 -24.11 -2.71
C LEU A 630 -0.19 -25.09 -2.96
N ASP A 631 -0.51 -26.38 -3.15
CA ASP A 631 0.49 -27.43 -3.37
C ASP A 631 1.29 -27.19 -4.66
N ASP A 632 0.58 -26.82 -5.74
CA ASP A 632 1.20 -26.47 -7.02
C ASP A 632 2.04 -25.20 -6.88
N THR A 633 1.59 -24.21 -6.12
CA THR A 633 2.38 -23.00 -5.83
C THR A 633 3.71 -23.36 -5.17
N VAL A 634 3.68 -24.16 -4.10
CA VAL A 634 4.90 -24.60 -3.39
C VAL A 634 5.80 -25.44 -4.30
N ALA A 635 5.23 -26.36 -5.08
CA ALA A 635 5.99 -27.17 -6.03
C ALA A 635 6.64 -26.33 -7.14
N HIS A 636 5.97 -25.26 -7.60
CA HIS A 636 6.54 -24.30 -8.53
C HIS A 636 7.68 -23.50 -7.90
N VAL A 637 7.52 -23.05 -6.65
CA VAL A 637 8.58 -22.34 -5.90
C VAL A 637 9.80 -23.24 -5.74
N ALA A 638 9.65 -24.47 -5.25
CA ALA A 638 10.76 -25.41 -5.06
C ALA A 638 11.59 -25.60 -6.34
N ARG A 639 10.92 -25.79 -7.49
CA ARG A 639 11.61 -25.91 -8.80
C ARG A 639 12.38 -24.66 -9.22
N LEU A 640 11.91 -23.47 -8.85
CA LEU A 640 12.52 -22.21 -9.25
C LEU A 640 13.68 -21.83 -8.32
N VAL A 641 13.56 -22.14 -7.03
CA VAL A 641 14.57 -21.79 -6.02
C VAL A 641 15.85 -22.62 -6.19
N ASP A 642 15.76 -23.82 -6.77
CA ASP A 642 16.94 -24.63 -7.13
C ASP A 642 17.74 -24.07 -8.32
N THR A 643 17.24 -23.02 -8.98
CA THR A 643 18.00 -22.35 -10.05
C THR A 643 19.02 -21.39 -9.46
N SER A 644 20.24 -21.42 -10.00
CA SER A 644 21.34 -20.54 -9.60
C SER A 644 22.08 -20.00 -10.82
N ASP A 645 22.93 -19.00 -10.60
CA ASP A 645 23.94 -18.59 -11.59
C ASP A 645 25.30 -19.29 -11.40
N GLY A 646 25.32 -20.39 -10.63
CA GLY A 646 26.52 -21.13 -10.26
C GLY A 646 27.15 -20.72 -8.93
N SER A 647 26.72 -19.60 -8.32
CA SER A 647 27.26 -19.13 -7.02
C SER A 647 26.20 -18.65 -6.03
N THR A 648 25.07 -18.10 -6.51
CA THR A 648 23.98 -17.61 -5.65
C THR A 648 22.62 -18.12 -6.10
N PRO A 649 21.71 -18.46 -5.16
CA PRO A 649 20.33 -18.83 -5.49
C PRO A 649 19.61 -17.63 -6.11
N ARG A 650 18.72 -17.89 -7.07
CA ARG A 650 17.91 -16.86 -7.72
C ARG A 650 16.72 -16.45 -6.87
N SER A 651 16.37 -15.18 -6.95
CA SER A 651 15.25 -14.61 -6.19
C SER A 651 13.90 -15.02 -6.78
N VAL A 652 12.96 -15.45 -5.93
CA VAL A 652 11.62 -15.91 -6.33
C VAL A 652 10.56 -15.12 -5.57
N ALA A 653 9.66 -14.45 -6.30
CA ALA A 653 8.48 -13.81 -5.73
C ALA A 653 7.21 -14.60 -6.02
N VAL A 654 6.41 -14.84 -4.99
CA VAL A 654 5.03 -15.33 -5.11
C VAL A 654 4.10 -14.17 -4.80
N ILE A 655 3.29 -13.78 -5.79
CA ILE A 655 2.38 -12.63 -5.70
C ILE A 655 0.96 -13.15 -5.63
N VAL A 656 0.24 -12.77 -4.58
CA VAL A 656 -1.16 -13.16 -4.32
C VAL A 656 -2.07 -11.93 -4.24
N PRO A 657 -3.41 -12.08 -4.37
CA PRO A 657 -4.35 -10.98 -4.16
C PRO A 657 -4.31 -10.46 -2.71
N ASP A 658 -4.49 -9.15 -2.53
CA ASP A 658 -4.21 -8.51 -1.22
C ASP A 658 -5.13 -8.97 -0.08
N ASP A 659 -6.36 -9.39 -0.38
CA ASP A 659 -7.36 -9.80 0.64
C ASP A 659 -7.46 -11.34 0.76
N SER A 660 -6.40 -12.06 0.40
CA SER A 660 -6.40 -13.52 0.43
C SER A 660 -5.63 -14.07 1.63
N ASP A 661 -6.20 -15.08 2.28
CA ASP A 661 -5.51 -15.90 3.30
C ASP A 661 -4.34 -16.71 2.69
N TRP A 662 -4.14 -16.64 1.37
CA TRP A 662 -3.09 -17.36 0.65
C TRP A 662 -1.70 -16.85 0.99
N LEU A 663 -1.54 -15.57 1.33
CA LEU A 663 -0.24 -15.04 1.73
C LEU A 663 0.32 -15.82 2.93
N ASP A 664 -0.48 -15.91 4.00
CA ASP A 664 -0.09 -16.62 5.22
C ASP A 664 -0.03 -18.13 5.01
N ALA A 665 -0.98 -18.69 4.26
CA ALA A 665 -1.01 -20.13 3.99
C ALA A 665 0.19 -20.61 3.17
N ILE A 666 0.58 -19.88 2.12
CA ILE A 666 1.74 -20.21 1.29
C ILE A 666 3.02 -19.99 2.08
N SER A 667 3.13 -18.88 2.81
CA SER A 667 4.32 -18.57 3.64
C SER A 667 4.56 -19.65 4.69
N ARG A 668 3.51 -20.09 5.38
CA ARG A 668 3.61 -21.17 6.38
C ARG A 668 4.06 -22.49 5.75
N ARG A 669 3.48 -22.84 4.60
CA ARG A 669 3.76 -24.13 3.96
C ARG A 669 5.16 -24.23 3.37
N ILE A 670 5.69 -23.11 2.86
CA ILE A 670 7.12 -23.01 2.47
C ILE A 670 8.03 -23.20 3.70
N GLY A 671 7.58 -22.81 4.89
CA GLY A 671 8.29 -23.03 6.15
C GLY A 671 8.26 -24.48 6.65
N GLU A 672 7.11 -25.17 6.51
CA GLU A 672 6.84 -26.49 7.09
C GLU A 672 7.36 -27.68 6.25
N ASP A 673 7.24 -27.64 4.92
CA ASP A 673 7.34 -28.86 4.08
C ASP A 673 8.76 -29.39 3.82
N GLY A 674 9.83 -28.73 4.28
CA GLY A 674 11.23 -29.20 4.11
C GLY A 674 11.74 -29.27 2.66
N ASP A 675 10.86 -29.13 1.65
CA ASP A 675 11.16 -29.11 0.21
C ASP A 675 11.98 -27.89 -0.21
N VAL A 676 11.93 -26.80 0.55
CA VAL A 676 12.80 -25.62 0.37
C VAL A 676 13.78 -25.56 1.52
N GLY A 677 15.06 -25.87 1.24
CA GLY A 677 16.12 -25.85 2.24
C GLY A 677 16.27 -24.50 2.95
N GLU A 678 16.80 -24.51 4.17
CA GLU A 678 16.85 -23.33 5.06
C GLU A 678 17.59 -22.13 4.44
N ARG A 679 18.70 -22.37 3.72
CA ARG A 679 19.47 -21.36 2.99
C ARG A 679 18.74 -20.78 1.75
N ASN A 680 17.76 -21.50 1.24
CA ASN A 680 17.00 -21.17 0.04
C ASN A 680 15.72 -20.37 0.36
N ARG A 681 15.25 -20.42 1.63
CA ARG A 681 14.08 -19.64 2.07
C ARG A 681 14.31 -18.13 1.99
N GLU A 682 15.53 -17.66 2.23
CA GLU A 682 15.88 -16.23 2.15
C GLU A 682 15.72 -15.65 0.73
N ALA A 683 15.75 -16.51 -0.30
CA ALA A 683 15.56 -16.11 -1.69
C ALA A 683 14.08 -16.02 -2.11
N VAL A 684 13.14 -16.48 -1.26
CA VAL A 684 11.70 -16.51 -1.56
C VAL A 684 10.98 -15.38 -0.84
N SER A 685 10.18 -14.61 -1.58
CA SER A 685 9.28 -13.58 -1.03
C SER A 685 7.84 -13.89 -1.41
N VAL A 686 6.97 -14.07 -0.42
CA VAL A 686 5.52 -14.15 -0.64
C VAL A 686 4.92 -12.79 -0.30
N LEU A 687 4.27 -12.16 -1.28
CA LEU A 687 3.82 -10.76 -1.18
C LEU A 687 2.39 -10.60 -1.70
N ALA A 688 1.67 -9.66 -1.12
CA ALA A 688 0.44 -9.15 -1.69
C ALA A 688 0.75 -8.31 -2.95
N ALA A 689 -0.16 -8.28 -3.92
CA ALA A 689 0.00 -7.53 -5.18
C ALA A 689 0.37 -6.06 -4.97
N ALA A 690 -0.22 -5.40 -3.97
CA ALA A 690 0.06 -4.01 -3.62
C ALA A 690 1.49 -3.79 -3.07
N GLN A 691 2.16 -4.82 -2.57
CA GLN A 691 3.49 -4.73 -1.94
C GLN A 691 4.65 -4.95 -2.92
N VAL A 692 4.38 -5.41 -4.15
CA VAL A 692 5.44 -5.80 -5.10
C VAL A 692 6.08 -4.61 -5.83
N LYS A 693 5.48 -3.42 -5.72
CA LYS A 693 5.93 -2.21 -6.41
C LYS A 693 7.34 -1.82 -5.97
N GLY A 694 8.13 -1.26 -6.90
CA GLY A 694 9.52 -0.85 -6.64
C GLY A 694 10.54 -1.99 -6.48
N MET A 695 10.10 -3.25 -6.59
CA MET A 695 10.96 -4.44 -6.48
C MET A 695 11.20 -5.11 -7.83
N GLU A 696 12.26 -5.91 -7.97
CA GLU A 696 12.52 -6.77 -9.14
C GLU A 696 13.01 -8.14 -8.66
N TYR A 697 12.53 -9.20 -9.30
CA TYR A 697 12.85 -10.60 -8.97
C TYR A 697 13.34 -11.35 -10.20
N ASP A 698 14.12 -12.41 -10.01
CA ASP A 698 14.50 -13.29 -11.11
C ASP A 698 13.25 -14.05 -11.60
N HIS A 699 12.59 -14.74 -10.68
CA HIS A 699 11.38 -15.49 -10.98
C HIS A 699 10.18 -14.89 -10.27
N VAL A 700 9.05 -14.77 -10.99
CA VAL A 700 7.78 -14.31 -10.43
C VAL A 700 6.70 -15.34 -10.70
N LEU A 701 5.96 -15.70 -9.66
CA LEU A 701 4.77 -16.53 -9.71
C LEU A 701 3.57 -15.68 -9.29
N VAL A 702 2.67 -15.36 -10.23
CA VAL A 702 1.41 -14.65 -9.94
C VAL A 702 0.29 -15.67 -9.77
N VAL A 703 -0.35 -15.63 -8.61
CA VAL A 703 -1.44 -16.56 -8.23
C VAL A 703 -2.78 -15.84 -8.37
N GLU A 704 -3.71 -16.45 -9.09
CA GLU A 704 -5.07 -15.96 -9.34
C GLU A 704 -5.14 -14.51 -9.86
N PRO A 705 -4.61 -14.27 -11.09
CA PRO A 705 -4.60 -12.94 -11.69
C PRO A 705 -6.00 -12.34 -11.90
N ALA A 706 -7.04 -13.16 -12.06
CA ALA A 706 -8.43 -12.72 -12.17
C ALA A 706 -8.88 -11.97 -10.91
N THR A 707 -8.59 -12.51 -9.73
CA THR A 707 -8.94 -11.88 -8.44
C THR A 707 -8.21 -10.55 -8.23
N ILE A 708 -6.98 -10.42 -8.74
CA ILE A 708 -6.23 -9.14 -8.71
C ILE A 708 -6.89 -8.12 -9.65
N ALA A 709 -7.27 -8.55 -10.86
CA ALA A 709 -7.90 -7.70 -11.86
C ALA A 709 -9.32 -7.22 -11.48
N ASP A 710 -10.09 -8.03 -10.75
CA ASP A 710 -11.50 -7.77 -10.39
C ASP A 710 -11.69 -6.56 -9.44
N ARG A 711 -10.61 -5.95 -8.97
CA ARG A 711 -10.62 -4.71 -8.17
C ARG A 711 -10.80 -3.43 -9.00
N GLY A 712 -11.24 -3.57 -10.26
CA GLY A 712 -11.45 -2.46 -11.18
C GLY A 712 -10.15 -1.92 -11.80
N PRO A 713 -10.12 -0.64 -12.24
CA PRO A 713 -8.98 -0.07 -12.96
C PRO A 713 -7.65 -0.12 -12.20
N ALA A 714 -7.67 0.05 -10.87
CA ALA A 714 -6.49 -0.07 -10.03
C ALA A 714 -5.98 -1.52 -9.98
N GLY A 715 -6.87 -2.51 -9.92
CA GLY A 715 -6.53 -3.93 -9.94
C GLY A 715 -5.83 -4.37 -11.23
N LEU A 716 -6.28 -3.89 -12.39
CA LEU A 716 -5.61 -4.14 -13.68
C LEU A 716 -4.18 -3.58 -13.72
N ARG A 717 -3.96 -2.41 -13.13
CA ARG A 717 -2.63 -1.78 -13.02
C ARG A 717 -1.74 -2.50 -12.02
N GLN A 718 -2.28 -2.94 -10.89
CA GLN A 718 -1.58 -3.80 -9.93
C GLN A 718 -1.15 -5.12 -10.58
N LEU A 719 -2.03 -5.75 -11.35
CA LEU A 719 -1.70 -6.96 -12.12
C LEU A 719 -0.58 -6.69 -13.13
N TYR A 720 -0.64 -5.57 -13.86
CA TYR A 720 0.43 -5.17 -14.77
C TYR A 720 1.77 -4.99 -14.04
N VAL A 721 1.77 -4.34 -12.87
CA VAL A 721 2.97 -4.21 -12.03
C VAL A 721 3.50 -5.58 -11.65
N ALA A 722 2.65 -6.47 -11.11
CA ALA A 722 3.02 -7.81 -10.67
C ALA A 722 3.67 -8.65 -11.79
N LEU A 723 3.05 -8.68 -12.97
CA LEU A 723 3.54 -9.47 -14.11
C LEU A 723 4.88 -8.94 -14.67
N THR A 724 5.19 -7.67 -14.44
CA THR A 724 6.39 -7.00 -14.99
C THR A 724 7.57 -6.94 -14.03
N ARG A 725 7.46 -7.56 -12.84
CA ARG A 725 8.56 -7.61 -11.85
C ARG A 725 9.62 -8.68 -12.13
N SER A 726 9.41 -9.54 -13.14
CA SER A 726 10.33 -10.63 -13.45
C SER A 726 11.42 -10.23 -14.43
N THR A 727 12.63 -10.71 -14.15
CA THR A 727 13.80 -10.58 -15.01
C THR A 727 14.27 -11.90 -15.61
N GLN A 728 13.73 -13.06 -15.22
CA GLN A 728 14.10 -14.36 -15.83
C GLN A 728 12.89 -15.14 -16.30
N SER A 729 11.92 -15.42 -15.43
CA SER A 729 10.70 -16.14 -15.83
C SER A 729 9.46 -15.70 -15.05
N LEU A 730 8.33 -15.69 -15.75
CA LEU A 730 7.00 -15.45 -15.21
C LEU A 730 6.15 -16.71 -15.28
N THR A 731 5.62 -17.14 -14.15
CA THR A 731 4.57 -18.17 -14.09
C THR A 731 3.28 -17.53 -13.60
N VAL A 732 2.18 -17.80 -14.27
CA VAL A 732 0.83 -17.36 -13.90
C VAL A 732 0.03 -18.60 -13.56
N LEU A 733 -0.28 -18.80 -12.29
CA LEU A 733 -1.05 -19.92 -11.79
C LEU A 733 -2.49 -19.46 -11.53
N HIS A 734 -3.47 -20.13 -12.13
CA HIS A 734 -4.86 -19.67 -12.09
C HIS A 734 -5.84 -20.83 -12.04
N THR A 735 -6.96 -20.65 -11.34
CA THR A 735 -8.09 -21.59 -11.32
C THR A 735 -9.27 -21.02 -12.07
N ALA A 736 -9.45 -19.70 -12.03
CA ALA A 736 -10.37 -18.96 -12.88
C ALA A 736 -9.76 -18.71 -14.27
N PRO A 737 -10.57 -18.46 -15.32
CA PRO A 737 -10.08 -17.99 -16.61
C PRO A 737 -9.23 -16.71 -16.45
N LEU A 738 -8.22 -16.55 -17.31
CA LEU A 738 -7.39 -15.34 -17.30
C LEU A 738 -8.23 -14.10 -17.66
N PRO A 739 -7.92 -12.92 -17.10
CA PRO A 739 -8.60 -11.66 -17.43
C PRO A 739 -8.65 -11.40 -18.94
N GLU A 740 -9.80 -10.93 -19.45
CA GLU A 740 -9.97 -10.57 -20.87
C GLU A 740 -8.94 -9.53 -21.34
N ALA A 741 -8.56 -8.61 -20.45
CA ALA A 741 -7.54 -7.60 -20.70
C ALA A 741 -6.14 -8.18 -21.00
N LEU A 742 -5.85 -9.43 -20.59
CA LEU A 742 -4.61 -10.13 -20.91
C LEU A 742 -4.70 -10.98 -22.17
N THR A 743 -5.89 -11.52 -22.49
CA THR A 743 -6.06 -12.45 -23.62
C THR A 743 -6.24 -11.77 -24.97
N GLY A 744 -6.66 -10.49 -24.99
CA GLY A 744 -6.72 -9.65 -26.19
C GLY A 744 -7.67 -10.17 -27.26
N SER A 745 -8.82 -9.51 -27.48
CA SER A 745 -9.72 -9.83 -28.59
C SER A 745 -9.02 -9.54 -29.94
N GLY A 746 -8.52 -10.60 -30.58
CA GLY A 746 -7.73 -10.52 -31.80
C GLY A 746 -8.02 -11.67 -32.76
N ASP A 747 -9.29 -11.87 -33.11
CA ASP A 747 -9.67 -12.24 -34.48
C ASP A 747 -11.11 -11.80 -34.75
N ALA A 748 -11.22 -10.73 -35.55
CA ALA A 748 -12.48 -10.30 -36.11
C ALA A 748 -12.90 -11.30 -37.19
N GLN A 749 -13.67 -12.32 -36.81
CA GLN A 749 -14.74 -12.78 -37.68
C GLN A 749 -15.90 -11.80 -37.55
N ALA A 750 -16.18 -11.11 -38.66
CA ALA A 750 -17.35 -10.26 -38.84
C ALA A 750 -18.63 -11.00 -38.39
N PRO A 751 -19.63 -10.27 -37.87
CA PRO A 751 -20.81 -10.86 -37.25
C PRO A 751 -21.57 -11.66 -38.29
N THR A 752 -21.51 -12.99 -38.20
CA THR A 752 -22.52 -13.84 -38.82
C THR A 752 -23.82 -13.52 -38.12
N VAL A 753 -24.70 -12.86 -38.88
CA VAL A 753 -26.14 -12.71 -38.66
C VAL A 753 -26.66 -13.89 -37.83
N PRO A 754 -27.41 -13.65 -36.73
CA PRO A 754 -28.00 -14.72 -35.94
C PRO A 754 -29.08 -15.39 -36.79
N HIS A 755 -28.68 -16.43 -37.54
CA HIS A 755 -29.63 -17.28 -38.23
C HIS A 755 -30.10 -18.39 -37.30
N ALA A 756 -31.39 -18.25 -36.99
CA ALA A 756 -32.31 -19.27 -36.49
C ALA A 756 -32.03 -19.82 -35.09
N ARG A 757 -32.85 -19.33 -34.15
CA ARG A 757 -33.27 -20.07 -32.96
C ARG A 757 -33.48 -21.55 -33.30
N PRO A 758 -32.78 -22.49 -32.62
CA PRO A 758 -33.44 -23.69 -32.18
C PRO A 758 -34.36 -23.28 -31.05
N GLU A 759 -35.67 -23.43 -31.27
CA GLU A 759 -36.61 -23.45 -30.15
C GLU A 759 -36.19 -24.55 -29.17
N GLY A 760 -35.95 -24.18 -27.91
CA GLY A 760 -35.83 -25.09 -26.77
C GLY A 760 -34.45 -25.74 -26.54
N GLY A 761 -33.65 -25.15 -25.64
CA GLY A 761 -32.48 -25.78 -25.04
C GLY A 761 -31.83 -24.88 -23.99
N GLU A 762 -32.05 -25.17 -22.71
CA GLU A 762 -31.64 -24.37 -21.55
C GLU A 762 -30.12 -24.18 -21.44
N VAL A 763 -29.69 -22.93 -21.29
CA VAL A 763 -28.35 -22.55 -20.82
C VAL A 763 -28.26 -22.85 -19.32
N GLY A 764 -27.21 -23.55 -18.88
CA GLY A 764 -27.04 -24.08 -17.52
C GLY A 764 -27.33 -23.09 -16.40
N ARG A 765 -28.51 -23.24 -15.78
CA ARG A 765 -28.98 -22.42 -14.66
C ARG A 765 -28.25 -22.86 -13.38
N LEU A 766 -27.68 -21.91 -12.63
CA LEU A 766 -27.15 -22.19 -11.29
C LEU A 766 -28.21 -22.94 -10.46
N PRO A 767 -27.83 -23.99 -9.71
CA PRO A 767 -28.80 -24.73 -8.93
C PRO A 767 -29.36 -23.81 -7.84
N ARG A 768 -30.69 -23.75 -7.71
CA ARG A 768 -31.37 -22.86 -6.77
C ARG A 768 -30.94 -23.17 -5.34
N ILE A 769 -30.74 -22.14 -4.51
CA ILE A 769 -30.46 -22.33 -3.08
C ILE A 769 -31.64 -23.08 -2.46
N GLY A 770 -31.35 -24.12 -1.69
CA GLY A 770 -32.38 -25.03 -1.20
C GLY A 770 -32.84 -26.08 -2.20
N ALA A 771 -32.11 -26.36 -3.29
CA ALA A 771 -32.35 -27.54 -4.14
C ALA A 771 -31.66 -28.79 -3.60
N ASP A 772 -32.31 -29.95 -3.70
CA ASP A 772 -31.73 -31.23 -3.29
C ASP A 772 -30.72 -31.74 -4.32
N VAL A 773 -29.59 -32.24 -3.82
CA VAL A 773 -28.49 -32.79 -4.60
C VAL A 773 -27.97 -34.02 -3.91
N ARG A 774 -28.10 -35.18 -4.55
CA ARG A 774 -27.47 -36.41 -4.10
C ARG A 774 -26.02 -36.42 -4.59
N VAL A 775 -25.07 -36.66 -3.69
CA VAL A 775 -23.63 -36.62 -3.99
C VAL A 775 -22.87 -37.79 -3.40
N GLU A 776 -21.69 -38.09 -3.96
CA GLU A 776 -20.74 -39.06 -3.43
C GLU A 776 -19.47 -38.36 -2.94
N VAL A 777 -19.03 -38.64 -1.71
CA VAL A 777 -17.83 -38.02 -1.13
C VAL A 777 -16.57 -38.59 -1.78
N VAL A 778 -15.79 -37.73 -2.43
CA VAL A 778 -14.60 -38.10 -3.17
C VAL A 778 -13.34 -37.94 -2.35
N ASP A 779 -13.23 -36.84 -1.59
CA ASP A 779 -12.03 -36.49 -0.80
C ASP A 779 -12.32 -35.40 0.25
N ARG A 780 -11.33 -35.08 1.10
CA ARG A 780 -11.40 -33.96 2.05
C ARG A 780 -10.83 -32.68 1.44
N ALA A 781 -11.44 -31.54 1.73
CA ALA A 781 -11.01 -30.21 1.28
C ALA A 781 -10.53 -29.34 2.47
N PRO A 782 -9.75 -28.28 2.24
CA PRO A 782 -9.33 -27.34 3.28
C PRO A 782 -10.52 -26.74 4.05
N GLY A 783 -10.31 -26.38 5.32
CA GLY A 783 -11.33 -25.73 6.14
C GLY A 783 -12.49 -26.65 6.59
N GLY A 784 -12.27 -27.97 6.68
CA GLY A 784 -13.27 -28.92 7.18
C GLY A 784 -14.40 -29.26 6.20
N ARG A 785 -14.21 -28.93 4.91
CA ARG A 785 -15.15 -29.26 3.83
C ARG A 785 -14.78 -30.58 3.14
N PHE A 786 -15.67 -31.13 2.30
CA PHE A 786 -15.50 -32.40 1.60
C PHE A 786 -15.80 -32.23 0.11
N LYS A 787 -14.94 -32.79 -0.73
CA LYS A 787 -15.15 -32.86 -2.19
C LYS A 787 -16.22 -33.87 -2.49
N VAL A 788 -17.20 -33.50 -3.30
CA VAL A 788 -18.31 -34.40 -3.63
C VAL A 788 -18.60 -34.41 -5.13
N LYS A 789 -18.97 -35.57 -5.67
CA LYS A 789 -19.39 -35.75 -7.06
C LYS A 789 -20.92 -35.78 -7.12
N PRO A 790 -21.58 -35.00 -8.00
CA PRO A 790 -23.03 -35.09 -8.16
C PRO A 790 -23.42 -36.47 -8.69
N LEU A 791 -24.41 -37.08 -8.05
CA LEU A 791 -25.10 -38.28 -8.51
C LEU A 791 -26.43 -37.91 -9.19
N SER A 792 -27.16 -36.93 -8.65
CA SER A 792 -28.39 -36.37 -9.25
C SER A 792 -28.83 -35.10 -8.51
N PRO A 793 -29.22 -34.00 -9.19
CA PRO A 793 -29.10 -33.76 -10.64
C PRO A 793 -27.63 -33.56 -11.05
N VAL A 794 -27.35 -33.62 -12.36
CA VAL A 794 -26.02 -33.28 -12.89
C VAL A 794 -25.83 -31.77 -12.78
N ILE A 795 -24.73 -31.34 -12.16
CA ILE A 795 -24.38 -29.93 -11.98
C ILE A 795 -22.99 -29.72 -12.56
N ASP A 796 -22.87 -28.84 -13.56
CA ASP A 796 -21.62 -28.56 -14.29
C ASP A 796 -20.69 -27.59 -13.56
N ARG A 797 -20.74 -27.56 -12.22
CA ARG A 797 -19.98 -26.65 -11.35
C ARG A 797 -19.36 -27.43 -10.19
N PRO A 798 -18.17 -27.05 -9.70
CA PRO A 798 -17.55 -27.71 -8.54
C PRO A 798 -18.48 -27.72 -7.33
N LEU A 799 -18.66 -28.89 -6.71
CA LEU A 799 -19.49 -29.08 -5.53
C LEU A 799 -18.62 -29.34 -4.29
N VAL A 800 -18.91 -28.64 -3.21
CA VAL A 800 -18.21 -28.81 -1.93
C VAL A 800 -19.22 -28.99 -0.81
N LEU A 801 -19.12 -30.10 -0.09
CA LEU A 801 -19.94 -30.38 1.08
C LEU A 801 -19.32 -29.75 2.33
N THR A 802 -20.06 -28.91 3.02
CA THR A 802 -19.71 -28.48 4.38
C THR A 802 -20.42 -29.35 5.41
N VAL A 803 -19.72 -29.65 6.50
CA VAL A 803 -20.23 -30.46 7.61
C VAL A 803 -20.19 -29.59 8.85
N ARG A 804 -21.26 -29.63 9.64
CA ARG A 804 -21.38 -28.82 10.85
C ARG A 804 -20.31 -29.22 11.87
N HIS A 805 -19.77 -28.24 12.58
CA HIS A 805 -18.83 -28.45 13.67
C HIS A 805 -19.43 -29.40 14.73
N GLY A 806 -18.76 -30.53 14.98
CA GLY A 806 -19.21 -31.59 15.89
C GLY A 806 -20.04 -32.72 15.26
N SER A 807 -20.37 -32.64 13.96
CA SER A 807 -20.98 -33.76 13.23
C SER A 807 -19.93 -34.77 12.76
N VAL A 808 -20.33 -36.04 12.62
CA VAL A 808 -19.44 -37.11 12.16
C VAL A 808 -18.95 -36.79 10.74
N PRO A 809 -17.63 -36.75 10.49
CA PRO A 809 -17.07 -36.55 9.16
C PRO A 809 -17.53 -37.66 8.21
N PRO A 810 -18.03 -37.33 7.00
CA PRO A 810 -18.41 -38.35 6.05
C PRO A 810 -17.19 -39.05 5.47
N LEU A 811 -17.35 -40.34 5.18
CA LEU A 811 -16.30 -41.22 4.68
C LEU A 811 -16.15 -41.07 3.16
N ARG A 812 -14.95 -41.32 2.65
CA ARG A 812 -14.70 -41.40 1.21
C ARG A 812 -15.52 -42.53 0.58
N GLY A 813 -16.25 -42.23 -0.48
CA GLY A 813 -17.20 -43.11 -1.16
C GLY A 813 -18.62 -43.10 -0.58
N GLU A 814 -18.85 -42.36 0.51
CA GLU A 814 -20.17 -42.26 1.12
C GLU A 814 -21.13 -41.45 0.23
N LYS A 815 -22.35 -41.95 0.04
CA LYS A 815 -23.40 -41.29 -0.75
C LYS A 815 -24.34 -40.56 0.18
N LEU A 816 -24.46 -39.26 -0.01
CA LEU A 816 -25.23 -38.37 0.87
C LEU A 816 -26.30 -37.63 0.08
N ASP A 817 -27.46 -37.50 0.70
CA ASP A 817 -28.51 -36.59 0.25
C ASP A 817 -28.23 -35.23 0.88
N CYS A 818 -27.84 -34.27 0.04
CA CYS A 818 -27.45 -32.93 0.45
C CYS A 818 -28.34 -31.90 -0.24
N TRP A 819 -28.12 -30.64 0.08
CA TRP A 819 -28.77 -29.54 -0.62
C TRP A 819 -27.89 -28.33 -0.77
N VAL A 820 -28.25 -27.48 -1.73
CA VAL A 820 -27.52 -26.25 -2.07
C VAL A 820 -27.65 -25.23 -0.96
N LEU A 821 -26.61 -25.11 -0.13
CA LEU A 821 -26.52 -24.12 0.92
C LEU A 821 -26.20 -22.73 0.36
N ALA A 822 -25.31 -22.66 -0.63
CA ALA A 822 -24.90 -21.41 -1.25
C ALA A 822 -24.28 -21.63 -2.63
N ASN A 823 -24.40 -20.63 -3.50
CA ASN A 823 -23.59 -20.52 -4.72
C ASN A 823 -22.52 -19.43 -4.49
N GLU A 824 -21.27 -19.84 -4.36
CA GLU A 824 -20.09 -18.94 -4.31
C GLU A 824 -19.57 -18.70 -5.73
N THR A 825 -18.70 -17.71 -5.96
CA THR A 825 -18.26 -17.27 -7.31
C THR A 825 -17.65 -18.38 -8.18
N THR A 826 -17.04 -19.41 -7.57
CA THR A 826 -16.36 -20.51 -8.28
C THR A 826 -16.92 -21.91 -7.97
N GLN A 827 -17.80 -22.05 -6.97
CA GLN A 827 -18.29 -23.35 -6.51
C GLN A 827 -19.69 -23.29 -5.91
N THR A 828 -20.37 -24.43 -5.81
CA THR A 828 -21.63 -24.59 -5.09
C THR A 828 -21.38 -25.33 -3.79
N VAL A 829 -21.75 -24.71 -2.68
CA VAL A 829 -21.62 -25.27 -1.34
C VAL A 829 -22.87 -26.05 -1.01
N LEU A 830 -22.70 -27.31 -0.65
CA LEU A 830 -23.72 -28.23 -0.22
C LEU A 830 -23.65 -28.46 1.29
N THR A 831 -24.77 -28.80 1.91
CA THR A 831 -24.81 -29.29 3.29
C THR A 831 -25.75 -30.49 3.40
N ALA A 832 -25.46 -31.38 4.35
CA ALA A 832 -26.37 -32.46 4.74
C ALA A 832 -27.26 -32.08 5.95
N ASP A 833 -27.01 -30.92 6.59
CA ASP A 833 -27.80 -30.44 7.73
C ASP A 833 -29.13 -29.84 7.25
N GLN A 834 -30.26 -30.19 7.86
CA GLN A 834 -31.59 -29.70 7.48
C GLN A 834 -31.94 -28.31 8.06
N ARG A 835 -31.09 -27.73 8.90
CA ARG A 835 -31.31 -26.42 9.52
C ARG A 835 -31.35 -25.31 8.45
N GLY A 836 -32.42 -24.50 8.49
CA GLY A 836 -32.61 -23.36 7.58
C GLY A 836 -33.67 -23.56 6.49
N ARG A 837 -34.15 -24.80 6.31
CA ARG A 837 -35.17 -25.19 5.32
C ARG A 837 -36.58 -25.39 5.91
N SER A 838 -36.81 -25.02 7.16
CA SER A 838 -38.16 -25.12 7.74
C SER A 838 -39.08 -24.10 7.06
N PRO A 839 -40.33 -24.46 6.72
CA PRO A 839 -41.27 -23.48 6.21
C PRO A 839 -41.58 -22.43 7.28
N VAL A 840 -41.98 -21.23 6.86
CA VAL A 840 -42.46 -20.18 7.76
C VAL A 840 -43.62 -20.74 8.59
N SER A 841 -43.53 -20.64 9.92
CA SER A 841 -44.60 -21.11 10.82
C SER A 841 -45.83 -20.19 10.81
N GLU A 842 -47.01 -20.73 11.10
CA GLU A 842 -48.27 -19.97 11.20
C GLU A 842 -48.16 -18.77 12.17
N ARG A 843 -47.45 -18.95 13.30
CA ARG A 843 -47.17 -17.87 14.27
C ARG A 843 -46.30 -16.75 13.68
N MET A 844 -45.33 -17.09 12.83
CA MET A 844 -44.46 -16.12 12.18
C MET A 844 -45.13 -15.45 10.97
N ALA A 845 -46.03 -16.16 10.29
CA ALA A 845 -46.71 -15.67 9.11
C ALA A 845 -47.47 -14.36 9.39
N GLY A 846 -48.20 -14.28 10.52
CA GLY A 846 -48.90 -13.05 10.93
C GLY A 846 -47.95 -11.85 11.16
N ARG A 847 -46.73 -12.09 11.64
CA ARG A 847 -45.72 -11.04 11.86
C ARG A 847 -45.09 -10.57 10.55
N TYR A 848 -44.81 -11.51 9.63
CA TYR A 848 -44.27 -11.18 8.32
C TYR A 848 -45.31 -10.44 7.46
N LEU A 849 -46.58 -10.84 7.48
CA LEU A 849 -47.65 -10.10 6.79
C LEU A 849 -47.72 -8.64 7.25
N ALA A 850 -47.62 -8.39 8.56
CA ALA A 850 -47.63 -7.03 9.09
C ALA A 850 -46.36 -6.23 8.70
N ALA A 851 -45.24 -6.89 8.42
CA ALA A 851 -43.97 -6.25 8.11
C ALA A 851 -43.81 -5.92 6.61
N LEU A 852 -44.40 -6.72 5.71
CA LEU A 852 -44.19 -6.61 4.25
C LEU A 852 -44.76 -5.32 3.64
N ASP A 853 -45.81 -4.74 4.23
CA ASP A 853 -46.47 -3.52 3.71
C ASP A 853 -45.97 -2.23 4.34
N VAL A 854 -45.18 -2.30 5.41
CA VAL A 854 -44.90 -1.12 6.25
C VAL A 854 -44.27 0.03 5.47
N LEU A 855 -43.42 -0.25 4.49
CA LEU A 855 -42.79 0.78 3.65
C LEU A 855 -43.81 1.47 2.75
N GLY A 856 -44.78 0.73 2.19
CA GLY A 856 -45.87 1.28 1.37
C GLY A 856 -46.90 2.04 2.20
N GLU A 857 -47.31 1.49 3.35
CA GLU A 857 -48.25 2.16 4.27
C GLU A 857 -47.68 3.50 4.77
N LEU A 858 -46.37 3.57 5.04
CA LEU A 858 -45.69 4.79 5.47
C LEU A 858 -45.66 5.86 4.37
N THR A 859 -45.55 5.45 3.11
CA THR A 859 -45.65 6.39 1.98
C THR A 859 -47.08 6.89 1.73
N GLU A 860 -48.08 6.06 2.00
CA GLU A 860 -49.50 6.42 1.77
C GLU A 860 -50.11 7.23 2.93
N SER A 861 -49.62 7.02 4.17
CA SER A 861 -50.21 7.59 5.39
C SER A 861 -49.37 8.72 6.02
N ASP A 862 -48.44 9.32 5.27
CA ASP A 862 -47.57 10.42 5.73
C ASP A 862 -46.84 10.12 7.05
N GLY A 863 -46.35 8.87 7.19
CA GLY A 863 -45.66 8.41 8.40
C GLY A 863 -46.55 8.00 9.58
N ASP A 864 -47.88 8.22 9.52
CA ASP A 864 -48.83 7.86 10.59
C ASP A 864 -49.33 6.42 10.46
N VAL A 865 -48.43 5.46 10.67
CA VAL A 865 -48.74 4.02 10.62
C VAL A 865 -48.59 3.41 12.02
N PRO A 866 -49.65 2.77 12.57
CA PRO A 866 -49.59 2.11 13.86
C PRO A 866 -48.53 0.99 13.88
N ASP A 867 -47.66 1.03 14.89
CA ASP A 867 -46.61 0.01 15.11
C ASP A 867 -45.52 -0.05 14.01
N ALA A 868 -45.37 1.01 13.20
CA ALA A 868 -44.44 1.06 12.07
C ALA A 868 -43.00 0.66 12.42
N ARG A 869 -42.49 1.11 13.57
CA ARG A 869 -41.10 0.83 13.99
C ARG A 869 -40.84 -0.66 14.26
N ASN A 870 -41.81 -1.37 14.84
CA ASN A 870 -41.69 -2.80 15.09
C ASN A 870 -41.81 -3.59 13.77
N ARG A 871 -42.72 -3.19 12.89
CA ARG A 871 -42.88 -3.78 11.55
C ARG A 871 -41.63 -3.58 10.68
N LEU A 872 -41.00 -2.40 10.71
CA LEU A 872 -39.73 -2.12 10.04
C LEU A 872 -38.57 -2.94 10.62
N SER A 873 -38.53 -3.10 11.94
CA SER A 873 -37.54 -3.96 12.60
C SER A 873 -37.69 -5.42 12.18
N GLU A 874 -38.93 -5.91 12.04
CA GLU A 874 -39.19 -7.26 11.53
C GLU A 874 -38.80 -7.40 10.06
N LEU A 875 -39.08 -6.42 9.19
CA LEU A 875 -38.65 -6.44 7.79
C LEU A 875 -37.12 -6.44 7.66
N GLN A 876 -36.44 -5.61 8.44
CA GLN A 876 -34.97 -5.63 8.57
C GLN A 876 -34.49 -6.99 9.09
N GLY A 877 -35.22 -7.58 10.04
CA GLY A 877 -34.98 -8.91 10.58
C GLY A 877 -35.06 -9.99 9.51
N MET A 878 -36.07 -9.98 8.65
CA MET A 878 -36.23 -10.92 7.53
C MET A 878 -35.03 -10.88 6.58
N ALA A 879 -34.58 -9.68 6.17
CA ALA A 879 -33.39 -9.52 5.34
C ALA A 879 -32.11 -10.01 6.04
N ASN A 880 -31.93 -9.67 7.31
CA ASN A 880 -30.77 -10.09 8.10
C ASN A 880 -30.70 -11.61 8.29
N ARG A 881 -31.83 -12.30 8.45
CA ARG A 881 -31.87 -13.76 8.59
C ARG A 881 -31.37 -14.47 7.33
N ILE A 882 -31.68 -13.94 6.14
CA ILE A 882 -31.15 -14.44 4.87
C ILE A 882 -29.65 -14.15 4.77
N LEU A 883 -29.22 -12.93 5.11
CA LEU A 883 -27.81 -12.52 5.06
C LEU A 883 -26.92 -13.30 6.06
N ARG A 884 -27.46 -13.67 7.23
CA ARG A 884 -26.75 -14.40 8.30
C ARG A 884 -26.94 -15.91 8.24
N ARG A 885 -27.97 -16.41 7.55
CA ARG A 885 -28.33 -17.84 7.42
C ARG A 885 -28.49 -18.54 8.78
N ASP A 886 -29.04 -17.84 9.77
CA ASP A 886 -29.00 -18.24 11.19
C ASP A 886 -30.32 -18.83 11.74
N GLN A 887 -31.46 -18.53 11.11
CA GLN A 887 -32.80 -18.99 11.52
C GLN A 887 -33.28 -20.25 10.80
N ALA A 888 -34.34 -20.89 11.30
CA ALA A 888 -34.81 -22.15 10.73
C ALA A 888 -35.51 -21.99 9.36
N ASP A 889 -36.02 -20.80 9.04
CA ASP A 889 -36.88 -20.50 7.89
C ASP A 889 -36.23 -19.65 6.80
N TRP A 890 -34.93 -19.36 6.90
CA TRP A 890 -34.27 -18.39 6.01
C TRP A 890 -34.34 -18.76 4.52
N VAL A 891 -34.37 -20.06 4.18
CA VAL A 891 -34.53 -20.50 2.77
C VAL A 891 -35.93 -20.19 2.26
N ASP A 892 -36.96 -20.45 3.07
CA ASP A 892 -38.35 -20.18 2.68
C ASP A 892 -38.59 -18.66 2.56
N VAL A 893 -37.99 -17.86 3.44
CA VAL A 893 -38.02 -16.37 3.35
C VAL A 893 -37.22 -15.87 2.13
N LEU A 894 -36.09 -16.47 1.79
CA LEU A 894 -35.34 -16.15 0.56
C LEU A 894 -36.18 -16.40 -0.70
N HIS A 895 -36.90 -17.52 -0.74
CA HIS A 895 -37.79 -17.86 -1.85
C HIS A 895 -38.99 -16.93 -1.90
N LEU A 896 -39.54 -16.54 -0.74
CA LEU A 896 -40.62 -15.57 -0.63
C LEU A 896 -40.24 -14.20 -1.23
N PHE A 897 -38.96 -13.80 -1.13
CA PHE A 897 -38.44 -12.57 -1.75
C PHE A 897 -38.04 -12.74 -3.22
N GLY A 898 -38.23 -13.91 -3.84
CA GLY A 898 -37.91 -14.16 -5.24
C GLY A 898 -36.43 -14.41 -5.53
N ASP A 899 -35.68 -15.02 -4.60
CA ASP A 899 -34.26 -15.33 -4.73
C ASP A 899 -33.34 -14.11 -5.02
N PRO A 900 -33.41 -13.02 -4.23
CA PRO A 900 -32.59 -11.83 -4.41
C PRO A 900 -31.10 -12.10 -4.18
N ASN A 901 -30.23 -11.38 -4.90
CA ASN A 901 -28.79 -11.39 -4.62
C ASN A 901 -28.46 -10.66 -3.30
N ARG A 902 -27.23 -10.84 -2.80
CA ARG A 902 -26.79 -10.29 -1.52
C ARG A 902 -26.85 -8.75 -1.48
N GLU A 903 -26.57 -8.09 -2.60
CA GLU A 903 -26.61 -6.63 -2.74
C GLU A 903 -28.04 -6.10 -2.59
N ARG A 904 -29.02 -6.66 -3.31
CA ARG A 904 -30.44 -6.26 -3.20
C ARG A 904 -30.96 -6.45 -1.77
N LEU A 905 -30.59 -7.54 -1.10
CA LEU A 905 -30.95 -7.77 0.31
C LEU A 905 -30.34 -6.73 1.26
N GLY A 906 -29.11 -6.29 0.98
CA GLY A 906 -28.46 -5.19 1.69
C GLY A 906 -29.25 -3.89 1.56
N VAL A 907 -29.70 -3.57 0.34
CA VAL A 907 -30.53 -2.38 0.07
C VAL A 907 -31.85 -2.43 0.87
N LEU A 908 -32.56 -3.56 0.90
CA LEU A 908 -33.80 -3.70 1.67
C LEU A 908 -33.55 -3.51 3.19
N ARG A 909 -32.49 -4.13 3.71
CA ARG A 909 -32.09 -4.00 5.12
C ARG A 909 -31.80 -2.54 5.47
N ASP A 910 -31.04 -1.85 4.62
CA ASP A 910 -30.60 -0.49 4.86
C ASP A 910 -31.76 0.50 4.70
N LEU A 911 -32.67 0.28 3.74
CA LEU A 911 -33.90 1.04 3.58
C LEU A 911 -34.79 0.92 4.83
N ALA A 912 -35.03 -0.31 5.32
CA ALA A 912 -35.82 -0.53 6.53
C ALA A 912 -35.15 0.08 7.80
N ALA A 913 -33.83 -0.06 7.93
CA ALA A 913 -33.07 0.46 9.07
C ALA A 913 -33.03 2.00 9.09
N THR A 914 -32.81 2.63 7.92
CA THR A 914 -32.75 4.09 7.78
C THR A 914 -34.12 4.70 8.04
N THR A 915 -35.18 4.07 7.52
CA THR A 915 -36.58 4.50 7.77
C THR A 915 -36.95 4.40 9.25
N ASN A 916 -36.59 3.29 9.92
CA ASN A 916 -36.84 3.12 11.35
C ASN A 916 -36.07 4.14 12.20
N ARG A 917 -34.83 4.47 11.80
CA ARG A 917 -34.03 5.51 12.45
C ARG A 917 -34.66 6.89 12.29
N ALA A 918 -35.09 7.25 11.09
CA ALA A 918 -35.76 8.53 10.82
C ALA A 918 -37.05 8.69 11.64
N LEU A 919 -37.87 7.63 11.75
CA LEU A 919 -39.05 7.60 12.63
C LEU A 919 -38.69 7.71 14.12
N LYS A 920 -37.55 7.14 14.55
CA LYS A 920 -37.08 7.25 15.94
C LYS A 920 -36.59 8.66 16.28
N GLU A 921 -35.95 9.32 15.32
CA GLU A 921 -35.31 10.63 15.50
C GLU A 921 -36.27 11.80 15.18
N GLY A 922 -37.47 11.51 14.67
CA GLY A 922 -38.46 12.53 14.28
C GLY A 922 -38.09 13.27 12.99
N THR A 923 -37.23 12.68 12.17
CA THR A 923 -36.70 13.23 10.90
C THR A 923 -37.26 12.52 9.67
N PHE A 924 -38.44 11.90 9.81
CA PHE A 924 -39.06 11.13 8.75
C PHE A 924 -39.50 12.02 7.59
N ASP A 925 -39.11 11.63 6.37
CA ASP A 925 -39.40 12.32 5.12
C ASP A 925 -40.02 11.30 4.14
N VAL A 926 -41.26 11.55 3.75
CA VAL A 926 -42.05 10.66 2.88
C VAL A 926 -41.52 10.66 1.46
N ASP A 927 -41.10 11.82 0.93
CA ASP A 927 -40.62 11.93 -0.44
C ASP A 927 -39.31 11.15 -0.59
N ARG A 928 -38.43 11.27 0.41
CA ARG A 928 -37.18 10.50 0.46
C ARG A 928 -37.42 8.99 0.57
N LEU A 929 -38.42 8.55 1.33
CA LEU A 929 -38.79 7.13 1.42
C LEU A 929 -39.35 6.64 0.08
N ALA A 930 -40.23 7.40 -0.57
CA ALA A 930 -40.82 7.07 -1.84
C ALA A 930 -39.76 6.95 -2.95
N GLU A 931 -38.81 7.88 -3.00
CA GLU A 931 -37.65 7.82 -3.90
C GLU A 931 -36.77 6.59 -3.63
N GLY A 932 -36.45 6.31 -2.36
CA GLY A 932 -35.65 5.14 -1.98
C GLY A 932 -36.34 3.81 -2.31
N LEU A 933 -37.65 3.73 -2.14
CA LEU A 933 -38.44 2.55 -2.48
C LEU A 933 -38.54 2.35 -4.01
N ALA A 934 -38.72 3.45 -4.78
CA ALA A 934 -38.73 3.41 -6.23
C ALA A 934 -37.37 3.04 -6.83
N ALA A 935 -36.28 3.62 -6.31
CA ALA A 935 -34.92 3.35 -6.77
C ALA A 935 -34.46 1.91 -6.47
N SER A 936 -35.02 1.29 -5.43
CA SER A 936 -34.61 -0.05 -4.99
C SER A 936 -35.41 -1.20 -5.62
N ASP A 937 -36.50 -0.90 -6.34
CA ASP A 937 -37.37 -1.88 -7.03
C ASP A 937 -37.87 -3.01 -6.09
N TRP A 938 -38.10 -2.68 -4.81
CA TRP A 938 -38.57 -3.63 -3.79
C TRP A 938 -40.09 -3.67 -3.62
N ALA A 939 -40.81 -2.66 -4.12
CA ALA A 939 -42.28 -2.60 -4.00
C ALA A 939 -42.98 -3.83 -4.60
N GLY A 940 -42.56 -4.28 -5.80
CA GLY A 940 -43.10 -5.47 -6.46
C GLY A 940 -42.81 -6.77 -5.70
N PRO A 941 -41.54 -7.10 -5.41
CA PRO A 941 -41.18 -8.30 -4.66
C PRO A 941 -41.83 -8.40 -3.27
N LEU A 942 -41.98 -7.29 -2.53
CA LEU A 942 -42.65 -7.31 -1.22
C LEU A 942 -44.17 -7.56 -1.33
N ALA A 943 -44.82 -7.00 -2.35
CA ALA A 943 -46.23 -7.26 -2.62
C ALA A 943 -46.49 -8.72 -3.04
N GLU A 944 -45.58 -9.29 -3.84
CA GLU A 944 -45.63 -10.71 -4.23
C GLU A 944 -45.43 -11.63 -3.03
N ALA A 945 -44.40 -11.36 -2.22
CA ALA A 945 -44.12 -12.05 -0.96
C ALA A 945 -45.35 -12.07 -0.04
N ARG A 946 -46.06 -10.95 0.05
CA ARG A 946 -47.29 -10.84 0.84
C ARG A 946 -48.39 -11.73 0.28
N ARG A 947 -48.67 -11.64 -1.02
CA ARG A 947 -49.72 -12.43 -1.67
C ARG A 947 -49.48 -13.92 -1.48
N GLU A 948 -48.25 -14.36 -1.69
CA GLU A 948 -47.85 -15.75 -1.50
C GLU A 948 -48.06 -16.20 -0.04
N LEU A 949 -47.67 -15.38 0.94
CA LEU A 949 -47.87 -15.70 2.35
C LEU A 949 -49.37 -15.68 2.76
N GLN A 950 -50.18 -14.78 2.18
CA GLN A 950 -51.63 -14.75 2.37
C GLN A 950 -52.33 -15.96 1.76
N GLU A 951 -51.89 -16.42 0.59
CA GLU A 951 -52.42 -17.64 -0.03
C GLU A 951 -52.07 -18.89 0.79
N ARG A 952 -50.85 -18.93 1.36
CA ARG A 952 -50.38 -20.03 2.22
C ARG A 952 -51.15 -20.12 3.56
N PHE A 953 -51.60 -18.98 4.13
CA PHE A 953 -52.16 -18.94 5.50
C PHE A 953 -53.55 -18.26 5.66
N GLY A 954 -54.17 -17.77 4.58
CA GLY A 954 -55.35 -16.87 4.62
C GLY A 954 -56.73 -17.53 4.67
N ALA A 955 -56.84 -18.85 4.79
CA ALA A 955 -58.14 -19.54 4.79
C ALA A 955 -58.87 -19.56 6.15
N THR A 956 -58.28 -19.01 7.22
CA THR A 956 -58.85 -19.11 8.58
C THR A 956 -58.71 -17.80 9.34
N THR A 957 -59.67 -16.88 9.18
CA THR A 957 -60.23 -16.07 10.29
C THR A 957 -61.37 -15.16 9.80
N LYS A 958 -62.61 -15.52 10.16
CA LYS A 958 -63.75 -14.58 10.22
C LYS A 958 -63.65 -13.79 11.53
N PRO A 959 -64.10 -12.52 11.56
CA PRO A 959 -64.09 -11.71 12.77
C PRO A 959 -65.35 -12.00 13.59
N ASP A 960 -65.22 -12.20 14.90
CA ASP A 960 -66.36 -12.01 15.79
C ASP A 960 -65.97 -11.37 17.12
N SER A 961 -66.88 -10.50 17.51
CA SER A 961 -66.80 -9.41 18.48
C SER A 961 -66.88 -9.84 19.95
N GLY A 962 -66.18 -9.08 20.80
CA GLY A 962 -66.71 -8.49 22.03
C GLY A 962 -67.12 -9.39 23.20
N GLY A 963 -66.49 -9.19 24.36
CA GLY A 963 -67.07 -9.61 25.64
C GLY A 963 -66.09 -9.61 26.81
N ALA A 964 -66.19 -8.60 27.66
CA ALA A 964 -65.40 -8.41 28.88
C ALA A 964 -65.82 -9.35 30.05
N VAL A 965 -64.81 -9.89 30.76
CA VAL A 965 -64.56 -9.99 32.24
C VAL A 965 -65.72 -10.49 33.13
N PRO A 966 -65.59 -11.53 34.02
CA PRO A 966 -64.84 -11.41 35.31
C PRO A 966 -64.35 -12.68 36.10
N VAL A 967 -63.34 -12.43 36.94
CA VAL A 967 -63.11 -12.86 38.36
C VAL A 967 -62.68 -14.31 38.74
N VAL A 968 -61.66 -14.30 39.63
CA VAL A 968 -60.81 -15.32 40.27
C VAL A 968 -61.48 -16.02 41.48
N PRO A 969 -61.09 -17.28 41.82
CA PRO A 969 -60.57 -17.53 43.17
C PRO A 969 -59.35 -18.49 43.26
N THR A 970 -58.70 -18.41 44.41
CA THR A 970 -57.31 -18.72 44.77
C THR A 970 -57.05 -20.12 45.37
N GLN A 971 -55.89 -20.71 45.02
CA GLN A 971 -54.85 -21.40 45.84
C GLN A 971 -55.17 -22.64 46.73
N PRO A 972 -54.23 -23.60 46.87
CA PRO A 972 -53.06 -23.38 47.74
C PRO A 972 -51.69 -23.83 47.22
N ASP A 973 -50.68 -23.24 47.86
CA ASP A 973 -49.23 -23.36 47.71
C ASP A 973 -48.65 -24.78 47.54
N GLN A 974 -47.59 -24.90 46.73
CA GLN A 974 -46.20 -24.97 47.25
C GLN A 974 -45.14 -25.02 46.12
N LYS A 975 -44.26 -24.01 46.14
CA LYS A 975 -42.85 -23.96 45.70
C LYS A 975 -42.49 -24.33 44.25
N GLU A 976 -41.80 -23.51 43.46
CA GLU A 976 -41.38 -22.10 43.54
C GLU A 976 -40.80 -21.83 42.14
N GLU A 977 -41.50 -21.08 41.30
CA GLU A 977 -40.99 -20.62 40.00
C GLU A 977 -40.22 -19.31 40.17
N VAL A 978 -39.07 -19.19 39.50
CA VAL A 978 -38.53 -17.89 39.07
C VAL A 978 -38.33 -17.94 37.55
N GLN A 979 -38.87 -16.91 36.91
CA GLN A 979 -39.20 -16.74 35.51
C GLN A 979 -38.02 -16.81 34.54
N MET A 980 -38.23 -17.46 33.40
CA MET A 980 -37.49 -17.20 32.16
C MET A 980 -37.95 -15.86 31.58
N THR A 981 -37.29 -14.77 31.97
CA THR A 981 -37.34 -13.50 31.27
C THR A 981 -36.46 -13.56 30.02
N THR A 982 -37.10 -13.46 28.87
CA THR A 982 -36.49 -13.08 27.59
C THR A 982 -35.93 -11.66 27.73
N ALA A 983 -34.60 -11.56 27.82
CA ALA A 983 -33.89 -10.28 27.82
C ALA A 983 -33.60 -9.86 26.37
N ASP A 984 -34.44 -8.95 25.90
CA ASP A 984 -34.13 -8.00 24.85
C ASP A 984 -33.26 -6.90 25.50
N THR A 985 -31.93 -6.98 25.36
CA THR A 985 -31.04 -5.83 25.57
C THR A 985 -29.71 -6.11 24.86
N THR A 986 -29.56 -5.66 23.61
CA THR A 986 -28.28 -5.10 23.17
C THR A 986 -27.99 -3.92 24.08
N ALA A 987 -27.30 -4.18 25.19
CA ALA A 987 -26.70 -3.12 25.97
C ALA A 987 -25.66 -2.49 25.05
N ALA A 988 -25.94 -1.26 24.62
CA ALA A 988 -24.89 -0.36 24.20
C ALA A 988 -23.81 -0.42 25.29
N THR A 989 -22.59 -0.82 24.92
CA THR A 989 -21.44 -0.65 25.79
C THR A 989 -21.42 0.83 26.15
N PRO A 990 -21.60 1.22 27.43
CA PRO A 990 -21.45 2.62 27.78
C PRO A 990 -20.02 2.99 27.38
N ALA A 991 -19.85 4.12 26.69
CA ALA A 991 -18.53 4.65 26.43
C ALA A 991 -17.79 4.69 27.77
N VAL A 992 -16.77 3.86 27.91
CA VAL A 992 -15.95 3.81 29.11
C VAL A 992 -15.09 5.07 29.09
N THR A 993 -15.67 6.18 29.54
CA THR A 993 -15.01 7.49 29.61
C THR A 993 -14.39 7.74 30.99
N THR A 994 -14.58 6.81 31.95
CA THR A 994 -14.06 6.90 33.31
C THR A 994 -13.46 5.56 33.76
N LYS A 995 -12.42 5.62 34.62
CA LYS A 995 -11.75 4.45 35.22
C LYS A 995 -12.75 3.51 35.94
N ASP A 996 -13.76 4.07 36.59
CA ASP A 996 -14.81 3.31 37.27
C ASP A 996 -15.74 2.57 36.31
N GLY A 997 -16.00 3.14 35.12
CA GLY A 997 -16.75 2.47 34.07
C GLY A 997 -15.98 1.28 33.49
N PHE A 998 -14.66 1.39 33.39
CA PHE A 998 -13.78 0.32 32.91
C PHE A 998 -13.74 -0.84 33.90
N LEU A 999 -13.55 -0.53 35.18
CA LEU A 999 -13.55 -1.52 36.25
C LEU A 999 -14.87 -2.30 36.28
N ARG A 1000 -16.03 -1.63 36.18
CA ARG A 1000 -17.33 -2.32 36.11
C ARG A 1000 -17.47 -3.23 34.88
N ALA A 1001 -16.90 -2.86 33.74
CA ALA A 1001 -16.93 -3.69 32.55
C ALA A 1001 -16.09 -4.97 32.74
N LEU A 1002 -14.89 -4.85 33.34
CA LEU A 1002 -14.04 -5.99 33.70
C LEU A 1002 -14.72 -6.90 34.75
N GLU A 1003 -15.36 -6.32 35.77
CA GLU A 1003 -16.13 -7.08 36.77
C GLU A 1003 -17.30 -7.85 36.14
N THR A 1004 -17.99 -7.25 35.18
CA THR A 1004 -19.09 -7.88 34.46
C THR A 1004 -18.59 -9.02 33.58
N ALA A 1005 -17.45 -8.84 32.89
CA ALA A 1005 -16.82 -9.87 32.09
C ALA A 1005 -16.37 -11.06 32.96
N ALA A 1006 -15.65 -10.80 34.06
CA ALA A 1006 -15.24 -11.83 35.01
C ALA A 1006 -16.43 -12.57 35.63
N GLY A 1007 -17.52 -11.84 35.96
CA GLY A 1007 -18.76 -12.44 36.43
C GLY A 1007 -19.42 -13.36 35.39
N THR A 1008 -19.34 -13.00 34.11
CA THR A 1008 -19.89 -13.78 33.00
C THR A 1008 -19.12 -15.08 32.79
N ASP A 1009 -17.78 -15.03 32.86
CA ASP A 1009 -16.96 -16.23 32.70
C ASP A 1009 -17.13 -17.22 33.85
N ARG A 1010 -17.26 -16.72 35.09
CA ARG A 1010 -17.53 -17.53 36.28
C ARG A 1010 -18.91 -18.21 36.27
N ALA A 1011 -19.84 -17.78 35.39
CA ALA A 1011 -21.08 -18.52 35.16
C ALA A 1011 -20.85 -19.85 34.40
N CYS A 1012 -19.71 -20.01 33.73
CA CYS A 1012 -19.34 -21.24 33.04
C CYS A 1012 -18.79 -22.28 34.03
N LYS A 1013 -19.48 -23.42 34.17
CA LYS A 1013 -19.07 -24.52 35.07
C LYS A 1013 -17.68 -25.07 34.76
N LYS A 1014 -17.25 -25.05 33.49
CA LYS A 1014 -15.93 -25.54 33.10
C LYS A 1014 -14.82 -24.53 33.43
N HIS A 1015 -15.09 -23.24 33.27
CA HIS A 1015 -14.22 -22.15 33.73
C HIS A 1015 -13.98 -22.25 35.24
N GLU A 1016 -15.07 -22.36 36.02
CA GLU A 1016 -14.98 -22.57 37.47
C GLU A 1016 -14.25 -23.86 37.86
N ALA A 1017 -14.41 -24.94 37.08
CA ALA A 1017 -13.67 -26.18 37.32
C ALA A 1017 -12.15 -25.99 37.18
N VAL A 1018 -11.69 -25.27 36.15
CA VAL A 1018 -10.27 -24.93 35.95
C VAL A 1018 -9.76 -23.98 37.04
N ARG A 1019 -10.55 -22.97 37.39
CA ARG A 1019 -10.23 -22.01 38.44
C ARG A 1019 -10.11 -22.67 39.82
N HIS A 1020 -11.03 -23.57 40.18
CA HIS A 1020 -10.93 -24.34 41.42
C HIS A 1020 -9.76 -25.32 41.43
N ALA A 1021 -9.49 -25.95 40.30
CA ALA A 1021 -8.30 -26.78 40.09
C ALA A 1021 -7.01 -26.00 40.34
N LEU A 1022 -6.91 -24.78 39.81
CA LEU A 1022 -5.77 -23.87 40.00
C LEU A 1022 -5.62 -23.48 41.48
N LYS A 1023 -6.71 -23.03 42.11
CA LYS A 1023 -6.70 -22.67 43.54
C LYS A 1023 -6.27 -23.83 44.43
N ALA A 1024 -6.77 -25.05 44.15
CA ALA A 1024 -6.36 -26.23 44.89
C ALA A 1024 -4.85 -26.45 44.75
N SER A 1025 -4.29 -26.34 43.54
CA SER A 1025 -2.84 -26.48 43.32
C SER A 1025 -2.02 -25.39 44.02
N LEU A 1026 -2.46 -24.12 44.00
CA LEU A 1026 -1.81 -23.03 44.72
C LEU A 1026 -1.84 -23.26 46.24
N LEU A 1027 -2.96 -23.73 46.80
CA LEU A 1027 -3.07 -24.07 48.22
C LEU A 1027 -2.20 -25.27 48.62
N TRP A 1028 -2.07 -26.29 47.76
CA TRP A 1028 -1.16 -27.40 47.98
C TRP A 1028 0.32 -26.98 47.97
N ALA A 1029 0.63 -25.85 47.33
CA ALA A 1029 1.96 -25.24 47.32
C ALA A 1029 2.17 -24.22 48.46
N ASP A 1030 1.32 -24.24 49.51
CA ASP A 1030 1.34 -23.29 50.63
C ASP A 1030 1.19 -21.81 50.25
N LEU A 1031 0.66 -21.52 49.04
CA LEU A 1031 0.34 -20.17 48.60
C LEU A 1031 -1.11 -19.81 48.94
N GLN A 1032 -1.38 -18.50 49.12
CA GLN A 1032 -2.70 -17.98 49.51
C GLN A 1032 -3.40 -17.30 48.32
N PRO A 1033 -4.16 -18.04 47.48
CA PRO A 1033 -4.91 -17.45 46.38
C PRO A 1033 -6.09 -16.62 46.89
N VAL A 1034 -6.21 -15.39 46.39
CA VAL A 1034 -7.26 -14.43 46.72
C VAL A 1034 -8.15 -14.19 45.51
N ASP A 1035 -9.45 -14.12 45.76
CA ASP A 1035 -10.44 -13.76 44.76
C ASP A 1035 -10.45 -12.27 44.50
N SER A 1036 -10.42 -11.91 43.22
CA SER A 1036 -10.56 -10.54 42.76
C SER A 1036 -11.90 -10.38 42.02
N PRO A 1037 -12.53 -9.20 42.07
CA PRO A 1037 -13.72 -8.93 41.29
C PRO A 1037 -13.43 -8.84 39.78
N ILE A 1038 -12.17 -8.58 39.38
CA ILE A 1038 -11.76 -8.35 37.98
C ILE A 1038 -10.85 -9.45 37.37
N VAL A 1039 -10.18 -10.27 38.20
CA VAL A 1039 -9.33 -11.39 37.73
C VAL A 1039 -9.70 -12.67 38.45
N ASP A 1040 -9.57 -13.82 37.79
CA ASP A 1040 -10.01 -15.10 38.36
C ASP A 1040 -9.31 -15.52 39.65
N VAL A 1041 -7.98 -15.44 39.68
CA VAL A 1041 -7.17 -15.67 40.88
C VAL A 1041 -6.00 -14.71 40.92
N SER A 1042 -5.76 -14.12 42.09
CA SER A 1042 -4.53 -13.37 42.37
C SER A 1042 -3.80 -14.03 43.52
N CYS A 1043 -2.48 -14.05 43.51
CA CYS A 1043 -1.70 -14.69 44.58
C CYS A 1043 -0.41 -13.94 44.82
N VAL A 1044 -0.12 -13.59 46.08
CA VAL A 1044 1.18 -13.04 46.46
C VAL A 1044 2.14 -14.19 46.72
N THR A 1045 3.24 -14.22 45.98
CA THR A 1045 4.31 -15.22 46.10
C THR A 1045 5.59 -14.57 46.65
N GLN A 1046 6.61 -15.37 46.92
CA GLN A 1046 7.96 -14.87 47.27
C GLN A 1046 8.60 -14.02 46.15
N HIS A 1047 8.10 -14.13 44.91
CA HIS A 1047 8.55 -13.38 43.73
C HIS A 1047 7.63 -12.20 43.39
N GLY A 1048 6.64 -11.90 44.23
CA GLY A 1048 5.72 -10.78 44.03
C GLY A 1048 4.27 -11.19 43.71
N LEU A 1049 3.47 -10.26 43.19
CA LEU A 1049 2.04 -10.47 42.92
C LEU A 1049 1.84 -11.17 41.57
N PHE A 1050 1.26 -12.36 41.56
CA PHE A 1050 0.91 -13.10 40.34
C PHE A 1050 -0.59 -13.05 40.06
N LEU A 1051 -0.97 -12.85 38.80
CA LEU A 1051 -2.35 -12.83 38.32
C LEU A 1051 -2.59 -14.02 37.40
N TYR A 1052 -3.72 -14.69 37.60
CA TYR A 1052 -4.15 -15.84 36.81
C TYR A 1052 -5.54 -15.61 36.25
N GLU A 1053 -5.67 -15.74 34.93
CA GLU A 1053 -6.96 -15.77 34.26
C GLU A 1053 -7.19 -17.18 33.71
N ALA A 1054 -8.32 -17.79 34.05
CA ALA A 1054 -8.69 -19.08 33.51
C ALA A 1054 -9.39 -18.89 32.17
N LEU A 1055 -9.17 -19.79 31.23
CA LEU A 1055 -9.97 -19.88 30.02
C LEU A 1055 -10.82 -21.15 30.07
N GLY A 1056 -12.07 -21.03 29.66
CA GLY A 1056 -13.02 -22.14 29.59
C GLY A 1056 -12.59 -23.22 28.59
N ALA A 1057 -13.22 -24.39 28.66
CA ALA A 1057 -12.88 -25.49 27.75
C ALA A 1057 -13.21 -25.18 26.29
N GLY A 1058 -12.30 -25.55 25.38
CA GLY A 1058 -12.37 -25.19 23.96
C GLY A 1058 -11.77 -23.82 23.61
N CYS A 1059 -11.31 -23.04 24.61
CA CYS A 1059 -10.64 -21.75 24.40
C CYS A 1059 -9.11 -21.90 24.44
N SER A 1060 -8.56 -22.81 23.62
CA SER A 1060 -7.13 -23.12 23.55
C SER A 1060 -6.46 -22.65 22.25
N ALA A 1061 -7.21 -22.04 21.32
CA ALA A 1061 -6.64 -21.50 20.08
C ALA A 1061 -5.89 -20.18 20.34
N TYR A 1062 -4.96 -19.84 19.45
CA TYR A 1062 -4.19 -18.59 19.54
C TYR A 1062 -5.08 -17.33 19.66
N ALA A 1063 -6.22 -17.28 18.98
CA ALA A 1063 -7.15 -16.15 19.08
C ALA A 1063 -7.71 -15.96 20.50
N ASP A 1064 -8.02 -17.07 21.17
CA ASP A 1064 -8.55 -17.09 22.54
C ASP A 1064 -7.45 -16.73 23.54
N LEU A 1065 -6.25 -17.29 23.37
CA LEU A 1065 -5.08 -16.95 24.15
C LEU A 1065 -4.72 -15.47 24.04
N ARG A 1066 -4.74 -14.90 22.83
CA ARG A 1066 -4.50 -13.47 22.59
C ARG A 1066 -5.55 -12.61 23.27
N SER A 1067 -6.82 -12.99 23.18
CA SER A 1067 -7.92 -12.30 23.86
C SER A 1067 -7.74 -12.33 25.38
N GLY A 1068 -7.39 -13.50 25.94
CA GLY A 1068 -7.09 -13.66 27.36
C GLY A 1068 -5.87 -12.83 27.80
N ALA A 1069 -4.79 -12.85 27.02
CA ALA A 1069 -3.56 -12.10 27.33
C ALA A 1069 -3.80 -10.60 27.35
N THR A 1070 -4.56 -10.10 26.37
CA THR A 1070 -4.94 -8.67 26.28
C THR A 1070 -5.75 -8.26 27.51
N ARG A 1071 -6.73 -9.07 27.91
CA ARG A 1071 -7.52 -8.83 29.13
C ARG A 1071 -6.67 -8.85 30.41
N LEU A 1072 -5.70 -9.75 30.50
CA LEU A 1072 -4.79 -9.84 31.64
C LEU A 1072 -3.90 -8.59 31.75
N LEU A 1073 -3.44 -8.04 30.62
CA LEU A 1073 -2.70 -6.78 30.56
C LEU A 1073 -3.59 -5.58 30.93
N GLU A 1074 -4.82 -5.56 30.45
CA GLU A 1074 -5.83 -4.55 30.83
C GLU A 1074 -6.07 -4.54 32.34
N ILE A 1075 -6.29 -5.71 32.94
CA ILE A 1075 -6.42 -5.89 34.39
C ILE A 1075 -5.16 -5.40 35.11
N ASN A 1076 -3.97 -5.81 34.64
CA ASN A 1076 -2.70 -5.42 35.25
C ASN A 1076 -2.53 -3.88 35.27
N HIS A 1077 -2.98 -3.19 34.22
CA HIS A 1077 -2.94 -1.74 34.15
C HIS A 1077 -3.89 -1.04 35.14
N THR A 1078 -4.90 -1.75 35.67
CA THR A 1078 -5.80 -1.19 36.69
C THR A 1078 -5.23 -1.21 38.11
N LEU A 1079 -4.21 -2.04 38.37
CA LEU A 1079 -3.62 -2.23 39.70
C LEU A 1079 -2.75 -1.04 40.13
N PRO A 1080 -2.64 -0.74 41.44
CA PRO A 1080 -1.76 0.32 41.95
C PRO A 1080 -0.27 0.08 41.68
N ALA A 1081 0.14 -1.18 41.59
CA ALA A 1081 1.46 -1.63 41.18
C ALA A 1081 1.29 -2.80 40.21
N ALA A 1082 2.13 -2.84 39.17
CA ALA A 1082 2.10 -3.93 38.19
C ALA A 1082 2.42 -5.27 38.87
N ALA A 1083 1.69 -6.31 38.47
CA ALA A 1083 1.95 -7.67 38.88
C ALA A 1083 3.27 -8.19 38.29
N ASP A 1084 3.99 -8.97 39.10
CA ASP A 1084 5.30 -9.53 38.78
C ASP A 1084 5.20 -10.79 37.90
N GLY A 1085 4.00 -11.35 37.76
CA GLY A 1085 3.74 -12.52 36.89
C GLY A 1085 2.31 -12.57 36.39
N LEU A 1086 2.16 -12.80 35.09
CA LEU A 1086 0.88 -12.86 34.37
C LEU A 1086 0.73 -14.26 33.76
N TYR A 1087 -0.35 -14.96 34.09
CA TYR A 1087 -0.56 -16.37 33.70
C TYR A 1087 -1.96 -16.62 33.12
N LEU A 1088 -2.02 -17.18 31.91
CA LEU A 1088 -3.22 -17.76 31.33
C LEU A 1088 -3.31 -19.24 31.68
N VAL A 1089 -4.49 -19.67 32.12
CA VAL A 1089 -4.72 -21.02 32.65
C VAL A 1089 -5.75 -21.76 31.82
N LEU A 1090 -5.30 -22.76 31.06
CA LEU A 1090 -6.17 -23.55 30.19
C LEU A 1090 -6.61 -24.88 30.82
N SER A 1091 -7.76 -25.38 30.39
CA SER A 1091 -8.21 -26.74 30.74
C SER A 1091 -7.47 -27.85 30.01
N GLU A 1092 -6.85 -27.54 28.88
CA GLU A 1092 -6.20 -28.48 27.95
C GLU A 1092 -5.02 -27.77 27.25
N PRO A 1093 -4.07 -28.52 26.62
CA PRO A 1093 -2.96 -27.91 25.90
C PRO A 1093 -3.43 -26.92 24.82
N PRO A 1094 -2.61 -25.90 24.50
CA PRO A 1094 -2.89 -25.00 23.38
C PRO A 1094 -3.17 -25.79 22.09
N ALA A 1095 -4.12 -25.31 21.29
CA ALA A 1095 -4.49 -25.97 20.04
C ALA A 1095 -3.35 -25.92 19.01
N GLU A 1096 -2.54 -24.87 19.06
CA GLU A 1096 -1.33 -24.72 18.27
C GLU A 1096 -0.09 -24.69 19.18
N ASP A 1097 0.89 -25.57 18.93
CA ASP A 1097 2.08 -25.74 19.80
C ASP A 1097 2.91 -24.45 19.93
N TRP A 1098 2.94 -23.59 18.90
CA TRP A 1098 3.67 -22.31 18.89
C TRP A 1098 2.95 -21.17 19.62
N SER A 1099 1.65 -21.33 19.92
CA SER A 1099 0.80 -20.23 20.40
C SER A 1099 1.21 -19.76 21.80
N ALA A 1100 1.61 -20.69 22.68
CA ALA A 1100 2.09 -20.36 24.02
C ALA A 1100 3.38 -19.51 23.99
N ASP A 1101 4.34 -19.88 23.13
CA ASP A 1101 5.60 -19.15 22.95
C ASP A 1101 5.36 -17.74 22.41
N THR A 1102 4.49 -17.62 21.41
CA THR A 1102 4.15 -16.33 20.82
C THR A 1102 3.46 -15.40 21.82
N ILE A 1103 2.57 -15.95 22.66
CA ILE A 1103 1.87 -15.16 23.69
C ILE A 1103 2.86 -14.64 24.74
N ARG A 1104 3.84 -15.46 25.11
CA ARG A 1104 4.92 -15.04 26.00
C ARG A 1104 5.83 -13.99 25.37
N ASP A 1105 6.26 -14.17 24.14
CA ASP A 1105 7.22 -13.27 23.49
C ASP A 1105 6.62 -11.89 23.20
N VAL A 1106 5.36 -11.88 22.76
CA VAL A 1106 4.65 -10.67 22.36
C VAL A 1106 3.99 -9.97 23.55
N PHE A 1107 3.27 -10.70 24.39
CA PHE A 1107 2.46 -10.11 25.47
C PHE A 1107 3.13 -10.21 26.85
N ARG A 1108 4.26 -10.92 26.97
CA ARG A 1108 4.92 -11.20 28.26
C ARG A 1108 3.98 -11.89 29.27
N VAL A 1109 3.02 -12.66 28.77
CA VAL A 1109 2.08 -13.47 29.55
C VAL A 1109 2.44 -14.94 29.40
N ASN A 1110 2.58 -15.66 30.51
CA ASN A 1110 2.88 -17.10 30.49
C ASN A 1110 1.59 -17.91 30.29
N VAL A 1111 1.68 -19.06 29.63
CA VAL A 1111 0.53 -19.95 29.39
C VAL A 1111 0.78 -21.29 30.07
N ILE A 1112 -0.13 -21.68 30.97
CA ILE A 1112 -0.13 -22.98 31.64
C ILE A 1112 -1.44 -23.71 31.36
N TRP A 1113 -1.40 -25.03 31.34
CA TRP A 1113 -2.58 -25.85 31.07
C TRP A 1113 -2.63 -27.08 31.94
N ARG A 1114 -3.85 -27.58 32.17
CA ARG A 1114 -4.04 -28.82 32.91
C ARG A 1114 -3.85 -30.02 31.98
N SER A 1115 -2.98 -30.96 32.35
CA SER A 1115 -2.80 -32.25 31.71
C SER A 1115 -3.19 -33.39 32.66
N PRO A 1116 -3.39 -34.62 32.17
CA PRO A 1116 -3.61 -35.79 33.03
C PRO A 1116 -2.46 -36.08 34.02
N ALA A 1117 -1.24 -35.61 33.74
CA ALA A 1117 -0.05 -35.83 34.56
C ALA A 1117 0.26 -34.67 35.53
N GLY A 1118 -0.46 -33.55 35.46
CA GLY A 1118 -0.17 -32.33 36.23
C GLY A 1118 -0.35 -31.06 35.39
N TRP A 1119 0.20 -29.94 35.85
CA TRP A 1119 0.22 -28.69 35.08
C TRP A 1119 1.36 -28.71 34.06
N GLY A 1120 1.05 -28.42 32.80
CA GLY A 1120 2.02 -28.26 31.71
C GLY A 1120 2.16 -26.79 31.32
N GLY A 1121 3.26 -26.47 30.65
CA GLY A 1121 3.62 -25.10 30.23
C GLY A 1121 5.00 -24.70 30.71
N GLU A 1122 5.66 -23.84 29.95
CA GLU A 1122 6.96 -23.32 30.33
C GLU A 1122 6.81 -22.40 31.56
N ASN A 1123 7.71 -22.53 32.55
CA ASN A 1123 7.63 -21.87 33.85
C ASN A 1123 6.40 -22.25 34.72
N ALA A 1124 5.75 -23.39 34.48
CA ALA A 1124 4.67 -23.87 35.35
C ALA A 1124 5.13 -24.03 36.81
N ASP A 1125 6.36 -24.48 37.07
CA ASP A 1125 6.91 -24.63 38.42
C ASP A 1125 7.03 -23.27 39.16
N VAL A 1126 7.42 -22.22 38.42
CA VAL A 1126 7.52 -20.85 38.94
C VAL A 1126 6.13 -20.29 39.25
N ALA A 1127 5.13 -20.63 38.43
CA ALA A 1127 3.73 -20.24 38.67
C ALA A 1127 3.22 -20.75 40.04
N PHE A 1128 3.62 -21.96 40.45
CA PHE A 1128 3.23 -22.52 41.74
C PHE A 1128 4.23 -22.28 42.87
N GLY A 1129 5.19 -21.36 42.70
CA GLY A 1129 6.15 -20.98 43.77
C GLY A 1129 7.21 -22.04 44.09
N SER A 1130 7.39 -23.02 43.21
CA SER A 1130 8.44 -24.04 43.36
C SER A 1130 9.76 -23.49 42.83
N SER A 1131 10.75 -23.28 43.70
CA SER A 1131 12.12 -23.01 43.27
C SER A 1131 12.66 -24.26 42.59
N GLY A 1132 12.95 -24.18 41.29
CA GLY A 1132 13.52 -25.28 40.51
C GLY A 1132 14.64 -25.99 41.28
N GLY A 1133 14.35 -27.22 41.70
CA GLY A 1133 15.40 -28.15 42.12
C GLY A 1133 16.14 -28.63 40.88
N GLU A 1134 17.46 -28.66 40.99
CA GLU A 1134 18.45 -29.12 39.99
C GLU A 1134 18.03 -30.33 39.14
#